data_AF-A0A4W3JZI3-F1
#
_entry.id   AF-A0A4W3JZI3-F1
#
_cell.length_a   1.000
_cell.length_b   1.000
_cell.length_c   1.000
_cell.angle_alpha   90.00
_cell.angle_beta   90.00
_cell.angle_gamma   90.00
#
_symmetry.space_group_name_H-M   'P 1'
#
loop_
_entity.id
_entity.type
_entity.pdbx_description
1 polymer ?
#
loop_
_entity_poly.entity_id
_entity_poly.type
_entity_poly.pdbx_seq_one_letter_code
_entity_poly.pdbx_strand_id
1 'polypeptide(L)'
;MYVNMHVLCIMTHVFASVKVSDQKPLGSWSVKQTQAISCPAIYNSQTKEYVVVHDKKVLRIWKDEDVNLEKVFKATLLADVCRIHMLPDTEPLVLFEGGAVRRLDVLLTDPQQEIEDIVSEGEVIRWSDSVLEAGSPIVVFITEKNGAFHLYTQKLNPDMQQKFKLDSGEEIGCPVSFALSLNQEDIILTCLYSDGSIYKTELPPRRRSCVENEQALPRSSLLKLPGCKARSLQRAAIRLLDEAHIAVLGAPHSLQPTVKESLSIWNTTFQTLLTWKELPEGSCGQLWCYSGKLYVPHGKVLTVVPFTCETSSLAAVLGKLQQPNTAEMKTAFTVVNWNALLYDEEAEGLQQAAARSGAKLEPKRILRSRKSQGASTQQQSISQDQLLNQIQTGTLEKVEEDLHIFFNNLQSPNTQLITAQITTKLVHRCLEEVKFYPQKALVQLLQTQVLSYSLCPDLVAVALSKADYFLLQLCLQQFPDIPEAVTCACLKLFLSVSDSDLQDVTLDFGDVACYIDIENQSPQHTETPEVVQNGFSPGLLENSCDLPLPPVKSHQPPAFDVNSKCPVSLQKAALLNEILLSSYSETFLLPHLKDLSAPQVMLFLQYMKYLYVKYSETVNTELPGERVPTVNQVLDWISLLLDAHFTLLVMTPEARGLLTHLHKFVRSQVKFYSELSKIEGSIQGLHQVKPLSYDSRYSIEVIKLF
;
A
#
# COMPACT_ATOMS: atom_id res chain seq x y z
N MET A 1 -0.30 -4.02 -34.34
CA MET A 1 0.17 -2.62 -34.51
C MET A 1 -0.88 -1.88 -35.32
N TYR A 2 -1.44 -0.79 -34.76
CA TYR A 2 -2.39 0.16 -35.36
C TYR A 2 -3.77 -0.33 -35.82
N VAL A 3 -4.79 -0.18 -34.96
CA VAL A 3 -6.06 0.48 -35.34
C VAL A 3 -6.54 1.29 -34.12
N ASN A 4 -5.95 2.48 -33.93
CA ASN A 4 -6.38 3.51 -32.97
C ASN A 4 -7.37 4.49 -33.65
N MET A 5 -8.12 4.03 -34.65
CA MET A 5 -9.04 4.86 -35.42
C MET A 5 -10.46 4.56 -35.00
N HIS A 6 -11.12 5.55 -34.41
CA HIS A 6 -12.57 5.53 -34.22
C HIS A 6 -13.20 6.52 -35.18
N VAL A 7 -14.22 6.10 -35.93
CA VAL A 7 -15.15 7.02 -36.57
C VAL A 7 -16.19 7.41 -35.53
N LEU A 8 -16.09 8.62 -35.00
CA LEU A 8 -17.12 9.19 -34.15
C LEU A 8 -18.13 9.92 -35.04
N CYS A 9 -19.40 9.53 -34.94
CA CYS A 9 -20.47 10.38 -35.42
C CYS A 9 -20.68 11.49 -34.37
N ILE A 10 -20.22 12.70 -34.67
CA ILE A 10 -20.24 13.83 -33.73
C ILE A 10 -21.61 14.53 -33.78
N MET A 11 -22.27 14.50 -34.94
CA MET A 11 -23.59 15.12 -35.17
C MET A 11 -24.39 14.32 -36.20
N THR A 12 -25.70 14.59 -36.31
CA THR A 12 -26.62 13.97 -37.29
C THR A 12 -26.17 14.05 -38.75
N HIS A 13 -25.22 14.93 -39.07
CA HIS A 13 -24.73 15.17 -40.44
C HIS A 13 -23.21 15.06 -40.59
N VAL A 14 -22.45 14.86 -39.50
CA VAL A 14 -20.98 14.91 -39.53
C VAL A 14 -20.38 13.73 -38.79
N PHE A 15 -19.45 13.07 -39.46
CA PHE A 15 -18.57 12.09 -38.84
C PHE A 15 -17.12 12.56 -38.89
N ALA A 16 -16.39 12.27 -37.83
CA ALA A 16 -14.96 12.51 -37.77
C ALA A 16 -14.26 11.25 -37.29
N SER A 17 -13.22 10.85 -38.01
CA SER A 17 -12.27 9.90 -37.47
C SER A 17 -11.36 10.64 -36.50
N VAL A 18 -11.27 10.16 -35.25
CA VAL A 18 -10.44 10.77 -34.22
C VAL A 18 -9.46 9.73 -33.71
N LYS A 19 -8.18 10.13 -33.63
CA LYS A 19 -7.16 9.34 -32.96
C LYS A 19 -7.33 9.53 -31.47
N VAL A 20 -7.78 8.47 -30.78
CA VAL A 20 -8.14 8.56 -29.37
C VAL A 20 -6.95 8.85 -28.45
N SER A 21 -5.73 8.46 -28.84
CA SER A 21 -4.53 8.69 -28.02
C SER A 21 -4.19 10.16 -27.80
N ASP A 22 -4.43 11.01 -28.79
CA ASP A 22 -4.06 12.43 -28.80
C ASP A 22 -5.25 13.36 -29.13
N GLN A 23 -6.46 12.80 -29.19
CA GLN A 23 -7.73 13.49 -29.52
C GLN A 23 -7.68 14.27 -30.85
N LYS A 24 -6.75 13.92 -31.75
CA LYS A 24 -6.61 14.63 -33.02
C LYS A 24 -7.60 14.07 -34.04
N PRO A 25 -8.37 14.92 -34.74
CA PRO A 25 -9.15 14.48 -35.88
C PRO A 25 -8.19 14.01 -36.98
N LEU A 26 -8.35 12.78 -37.43
CA LEU A 26 -7.65 12.20 -38.56
C LEU A 26 -8.33 12.55 -39.88
N GLY A 27 -9.65 12.73 -39.85
CA GLY A 27 -10.46 13.15 -40.99
C GLY A 27 -11.88 13.52 -40.53
N SER A 28 -12.55 14.40 -41.27
CA SER A 28 -13.96 14.69 -41.04
C SER A 28 -14.68 14.78 -42.36
N TRP A 29 -15.84 14.17 -42.42
CA TRP A 29 -16.70 14.20 -43.57
C TRP A 29 -18.12 14.50 -43.14
N SER A 30 -18.87 15.15 -44.04
CA SER A 30 -20.22 15.59 -43.76
C SER A 30 -21.15 15.24 -44.90
N VAL A 31 -22.36 14.84 -44.54
CA VAL A 31 -23.47 14.65 -45.46
C VAL A 31 -24.20 15.99 -45.63
N LYS A 32 -24.93 16.20 -46.74
CA LYS A 32 -25.72 17.43 -46.95
C LYS A 32 -26.64 17.68 -45.75
N GLN A 33 -26.91 18.95 -45.45
CA GLN A 33 -27.83 19.35 -44.37
C GLN A 33 -29.24 18.74 -44.50
N THR A 34 -29.64 18.34 -45.72
CA THR A 34 -30.92 17.69 -46.00
C THR A 34 -30.92 16.17 -45.78
N GLN A 35 -29.76 15.55 -45.54
CA GLN A 35 -29.58 14.10 -45.40
C GLN A 35 -29.15 13.78 -43.97
N ALA A 36 -29.75 12.79 -43.33
CA ALA A 36 -29.45 12.41 -41.95
C ALA A 36 -28.72 11.07 -41.88
N ILE A 37 -27.65 11.00 -41.08
CA ILE A 37 -26.97 9.74 -40.79
C ILE A 37 -27.91 8.90 -39.91
N SER A 38 -28.36 7.77 -40.43
CA SER A 38 -29.31 6.89 -39.75
C SER A 38 -28.64 5.81 -38.91
N CYS A 39 -27.40 5.43 -39.27
CA CYS A 39 -26.65 4.38 -38.57
C CYS A 39 -25.21 4.84 -38.26
N PRO A 40 -24.57 4.33 -37.19
CA PRO A 40 -23.16 4.56 -36.95
C PRO A 40 -22.30 4.09 -38.14
N ALA A 41 -21.30 4.90 -38.51
CA ALA A 41 -20.32 4.50 -39.51
C ALA A 41 -19.41 3.42 -38.95
N ILE A 42 -19.07 2.45 -39.79
CA ILE A 42 -18.17 1.34 -39.46
C ILE A 42 -16.93 1.39 -40.37
N TYR A 43 -15.85 0.76 -39.93
CA TYR A 43 -14.64 0.60 -40.72
C TYR A 43 -14.40 -0.89 -40.97
N ASN A 44 -14.30 -1.28 -42.23
CA ASN A 44 -13.94 -2.64 -42.64
C ASN A 44 -12.40 -2.74 -42.73
N SER A 45 -11.80 -3.48 -41.81
CA SER A 45 -10.34 -3.69 -41.79
C SER A 45 -9.82 -4.50 -42.97
N GLN A 46 -10.65 -5.35 -43.59
CA GLN A 46 -10.25 -6.18 -44.72
C GLN A 46 -10.15 -5.36 -46.01
N THR A 47 -11.16 -4.55 -46.30
CA THR A 47 -11.20 -3.72 -47.51
C THR A 47 -10.56 -2.34 -47.33
N LYS A 48 -10.29 -1.94 -46.07
CA LYS A 48 -9.83 -0.59 -45.68
C LYS A 48 -10.80 0.51 -46.11
N GLU A 49 -12.08 0.21 -46.04
CA GLU A 49 -13.17 1.11 -46.44
C GLU A 49 -14.08 1.38 -45.25
N TYR A 50 -14.64 2.58 -45.22
CA TYR A 50 -15.68 2.98 -44.29
C TYR A 50 -17.03 2.81 -44.93
N VAL A 51 -18.02 2.41 -44.12
CA VAL A 51 -19.38 2.20 -44.58
C VAL A 51 -20.34 2.96 -43.66
N VAL A 52 -21.28 3.69 -44.25
CA VAL A 52 -22.33 4.43 -43.52
C VAL A 52 -23.66 4.30 -44.23
N VAL A 53 -24.73 4.37 -43.46
CA VAL A 53 -26.10 4.51 -43.97
C VAL A 53 -26.63 5.90 -43.64
N HIS A 54 -27.16 6.57 -44.65
CA HIS A 54 -27.92 7.80 -44.49
C HIS A 54 -29.35 7.64 -45.04
N ASP A 55 -30.28 8.39 -44.48
CA ASP A 55 -31.70 8.39 -44.82
C ASP A 55 -32.31 6.97 -44.80
N LYS A 56 -31.81 6.11 -43.88
CA LYS A 56 -32.18 4.69 -43.67
C LYS A 56 -31.92 3.72 -44.83
N LYS A 57 -31.88 4.18 -46.08
CA LYS A 57 -31.79 3.32 -47.27
C LYS A 57 -30.52 3.48 -48.08
N VAL A 58 -29.75 4.54 -47.87
CA VAL A 58 -28.62 4.85 -48.75
C VAL A 58 -27.30 4.47 -48.10
N LEU A 59 -26.64 3.47 -48.67
CA LEU A 59 -25.29 3.03 -48.34
C LEU A 59 -24.25 3.89 -49.05
N ARG A 60 -23.22 4.32 -48.32
CA ARG A 60 -21.99 4.89 -48.90
C ARG A 60 -20.75 4.18 -48.40
N ILE A 61 -19.80 3.98 -49.30
CA ILE A 61 -18.54 3.25 -49.02
C ILE A 61 -17.35 4.05 -49.53
N TRP A 62 -16.48 4.53 -48.64
CA TRP A 62 -15.34 5.42 -48.96
C TRP A 62 -14.04 4.99 -48.31
N LYS A 63 -12.91 5.53 -48.77
CA LYS A 63 -11.56 5.33 -48.20
C LYS A 63 -11.06 6.60 -47.52
N ASP A 64 -9.99 6.49 -46.73
CA ASP A 64 -9.36 7.64 -46.06
C ASP A 64 -8.93 8.75 -47.04
N GLU A 65 -8.63 8.41 -48.29
CA GLU A 65 -8.20 9.36 -49.33
C GLU A 65 -9.37 10.20 -49.90
N ASP A 66 -10.61 9.76 -49.69
CA ASP A 66 -11.79 10.39 -50.28
C ASP A 66 -12.24 11.61 -49.47
N VAL A 67 -12.01 12.83 -49.97
CA VAL A 67 -12.37 14.07 -49.23
C VAL A 67 -13.87 14.40 -49.33
N ASN A 68 -14.54 14.03 -50.42
CA ASN A 68 -15.93 14.41 -50.69
C ASN A 68 -16.84 13.19 -50.86
N LEU A 69 -17.66 12.92 -49.83
CA LEU A 69 -18.62 11.81 -49.80
C LEU A 69 -19.64 11.80 -50.95
N GLU A 70 -19.91 12.93 -51.61
CA GLU A 70 -20.87 12.98 -52.72
C GLU A 70 -20.38 12.26 -53.97
N LYS A 71 -19.05 12.15 -54.13
CA LYS A 71 -18.43 11.52 -55.30
C LYS A 71 -18.12 10.04 -55.09
N VAL A 72 -18.34 9.57 -53.87
CA VAL A 72 -17.98 8.22 -53.44
C VAL A 72 -19.12 7.25 -53.78
N PHE A 73 -18.82 5.95 -53.78
CA PHE A 73 -19.76 4.90 -54.07
C PHE A 73 -21.05 5.04 -53.25
N LYS A 74 -22.19 4.90 -53.93
CA LYS A 74 -23.53 5.02 -53.37
C LYS A 74 -24.39 3.87 -53.88
N ALA A 75 -25.04 3.16 -52.97
CA ALA A 75 -26.08 2.18 -53.27
C ALA A 75 -27.36 2.56 -52.51
N THR A 76 -28.50 2.49 -53.18
CA THR A 76 -29.82 2.67 -52.54
C THR A 76 -30.44 1.29 -52.35
N LEU A 77 -30.89 1.01 -51.14
CA LEU A 77 -31.54 -0.25 -50.76
C LEU A 77 -33.06 -0.12 -50.83
N LEU A 78 -33.76 -1.25 -50.97
CA LEU A 78 -35.23 -1.28 -50.96
C LEU A 78 -35.83 -1.11 -49.56
N ALA A 79 -35.24 -1.76 -48.54
CA ALA A 79 -35.71 -1.73 -47.15
C ALA A 79 -34.87 -0.80 -46.26
N ASP A 80 -35.46 -0.38 -45.14
CA ASP A 80 -34.82 0.49 -44.15
C ASP A 80 -33.80 -0.31 -43.31
N VAL A 81 -32.58 0.21 -43.20
CA VAL A 81 -31.50 -0.38 -42.40
C VAL A 81 -31.60 0.10 -40.96
N CYS A 82 -31.57 -0.84 -40.02
CA CYS A 82 -31.49 -0.57 -38.59
C CYS A 82 -30.04 -0.32 -38.14
N ARG A 83 -29.13 -1.24 -38.44
CA ARG A 83 -27.71 -1.16 -38.02
C ARG A 83 -26.81 -2.03 -38.89
N ILE A 84 -25.54 -1.64 -38.99
CA ILE A 84 -24.47 -2.48 -39.55
C ILE A 84 -23.59 -3.00 -38.41
N HIS A 85 -23.36 -4.31 -38.41
CA HIS A 85 -22.53 -5.02 -37.45
C HIS A 85 -21.20 -5.41 -38.07
N MET A 86 -20.12 -5.18 -37.33
CA MET A 86 -18.77 -5.59 -37.69
C MET A 86 -18.25 -6.63 -36.71
N LEU A 87 -17.84 -7.76 -37.26
CA LEU A 87 -17.15 -8.82 -36.56
C LEU A 87 -15.69 -8.90 -37.07
N PRO A 88 -14.72 -9.25 -36.21
CA PRO A 88 -13.31 -9.36 -36.62
C PRO A 88 -13.15 -10.36 -37.77
N ASP A 89 -12.39 -9.98 -38.79
CA ASP A 89 -12.04 -10.82 -39.94
C ASP A 89 -13.24 -11.42 -40.72
N THR A 90 -14.39 -10.74 -40.68
CA THR A 90 -15.59 -11.13 -41.47
C THR A 90 -16.21 -9.95 -42.20
N GLU A 91 -16.97 -10.26 -43.25
CA GLU A 91 -17.73 -9.27 -44.03
C GLU A 91 -18.82 -8.60 -43.17
N PRO A 92 -19.05 -7.28 -43.31
CA PRO A 92 -20.06 -6.56 -42.54
C PRO A 92 -21.47 -7.15 -42.70
N LEU A 93 -22.24 -7.15 -41.61
CA LEU A 93 -23.62 -7.64 -41.60
C LEU A 93 -24.61 -6.49 -41.46
N VAL A 94 -25.60 -6.43 -42.35
CA VAL A 94 -26.63 -5.40 -42.37
C VAL A 94 -27.91 -5.97 -41.77
N LEU A 95 -28.36 -5.37 -40.66
CA LEU A 95 -29.64 -5.65 -40.01
C LEU A 95 -30.68 -4.62 -40.48
N PHE A 96 -31.78 -5.08 -41.05
CA PHE A 96 -32.89 -4.24 -41.50
C PHE A 96 -33.91 -4.00 -40.38
N GLU A 97 -34.72 -2.93 -40.47
CA GLU A 97 -35.77 -2.63 -39.49
C GLU A 97 -36.82 -3.77 -39.40
N GLY A 98 -37.02 -4.52 -40.48
CA GLY A 98 -37.83 -5.74 -40.52
C GLY A 98 -37.20 -6.97 -39.87
N GLY A 99 -35.97 -6.87 -39.35
CA GLY A 99 -35.25 -7.96 -38.65
C GLY A 99 -34.42 -8.88 -39.55
N ALA A 100 -34.52 -8.75 -40.88
CA ALA A 100 -33.67 -9.50 -41.80
C ALA A 100 -32.21 -9.11 -41.67
N VAL A 101 -31.33 -10.10 -41.85
CA VAL A 101 -29.88 -9.90 -41.85
C VAL A 101 -29.32 -10.34 -43.19
N ARG A 102 -28.47 -9.51 -43.80
CA ARG A 102 -27.73 -9.83 -45.03
C ARG A 102 -26.26 -9.47 -44.88
N ARG A 103 -25.40 -10.15 -45.63
CA ARG A 103 -24.00 -9.74 -45.76
C ARG A 103 -23.88 -8.58 -46.73
N LEU A 104 -22.92 -7.70 -46.49
CA LEU A 104 -22.72 -6.52 -47.31
C LEU A 104 -22.33 -6.87 -48.74
N ASP A 105 -21.44 -7.83 -48.97
CA ASP A 105 -21.02 -8.31 -50.29
C ASP A 105 -22.19 -8.77 -51.17
N VAL A 106 -23.08 -9.60 -50.61
CA VAL A 106 -24.30 -10.08 -51.27
C VAL A 106 -25.23 -8.90 -51.57
N LEU A 107 -25.38 -7.98 -50.62
CA LEU A 107 -26.21 -6.79 -50.77
C LEU A 107 -25.69 -5.80 -51.82
N LEU A 108 -24.37 -5.70 -51.98
CA LEU A 108 -23.76 -4.83 -52.99
C LEU A 108 -23.85 -5.43 -54.40
N THR A 109 -23.94 -6.75 -54.50
CA THR A 109 -24.13 -7.45 -55.78
C THR A 109 -25.55 -7.21 -56.33
N ASP A 110 -26.56 -7.21 -55.46
CA ASP A 110 -27.94 -6.82 -55.79
C ASP A 110 -28.57 -5.93 -54.70
N PRO A 111 -28.41 -4.59 -54.81
CA PRO A 111 -28.95 -3.63 -53.84
C PRO A 111 -30.48 -3.54 -53.84
N GLN A 112 -31.13 -4.02 -54.90
CA GLN A 112 -32.57 -3.97 -55.09
C GLN A 112 -33.22 -5.34 -54.87
N GLN A 113 -32.55 -6.25 -54.14
CA GLN A 113 -33.13 -7.51 -53.71
C GLN A 113 -34.31 -7.29 -52.74
N GLU A 114 -35.30 -8.17 -52.79
CA GLU A 114 -36.39 -8.19 -51.82
C GLU A 114 -35.86 -8.65 -50.45
N ILE A 115 -36.34 -7.98 -49.39
CA ILE A 115 -35.92 -8.21 -48.01
C ILE A 115 -37.17 -8.57 -47.22
N GLU A 116 -37.10 -9.69 -46.52
CA GLU A 116 -38.21 -10.24 -45.74
C GLU A 116 -38.41 -9.46 -44.43
N ASP A 117 -39.67 -9.28 -44.03
CA ASP A 117 -40.03 -8.77 -42.70
C ASP A 117 -40.28 -9.96 -41.76
N ILE A 118 -39.34 -10.18 -40.84
CA ILE A 118 -39.37 -11.26 -39.84
C ILE A 118 -40.05 -10.78 -38.54
N VAL A 119 -39.92 -9.49 -38.26
CA VAL A 119 -40.47 -8.84 -37.08
C VAL A 119 -41.96 -8.54 -37.31
N SER A 120 -42.79 -8.73 -36.27
CA SER A 120 -44.24 -8.51 -36.40
C SER A 120 -44.58 -7.02 -36.55
N GLU A 121 -45.71 -6.70 -37.19
CA GLU A 121 -46.17 -5.31 -37.29
C GLU A 121 -46.28 -4.64 -35.90
N GLY A 122 -45.70 -3.44 -35.78
CA GLY A 122 -45.64 -2.64 -34.56
C GLY A 122 -44.55 -3.04 -33.55
N GLU A 123 -43.74 -4.05 -33.84
CA GLU A 123 -42.60 -4.45 -33.02
C GLU A 123 -41.33 -3.68 -33.45
N VAL A 124 -40.63 -3.06 -32.49
CA VAL A 124 -39.50 -2.15 -32.77
C VAL A 124 -38.20 -2.71 -32.21
N ILE A 125 -37.14 -2.76 -33.02
CA ILE A 125 -35.80 -3.17 -32.57
C ILE A 125 -35.22 -2.10 -31.63
N ARG A 126 -34.87 -2.49 -30.40
CA ARG A 126 -34.29 -1.62 -29.37
C ARG A 126 -32.79 -1.79 -29.18
N TRP A 127 -32.30 -3.00 -29.40
CA TRP A 127 -30.89 -3.32 -29.22
C TRP A 127 -30.48 -4.43 -30.18
N SER A 128 -29.23 -4.40 -30.63
CA SER A 128 -28.65 -5.46 -31.44
C SER A 128 -27.14 -5.53 -31.22
N ASP A 129 -26.60 -6.74 -31.31
CA ASP A 129 -25.18 -7.03 -31.26
C ASP A 129 -24.87 -8.31 -32.06
N SER A 130 -23.59 -8.61 -32.28
CA SER A 130 -23.15 -9.73 -33.11
C SER A 130 -22.00 -10.50 -32.47
N VAL A 131 -21.97 -11.81 -32.65
CA VAL A 131 -20.94 -12.71 -32.10
C VAL A 131 -20.57 -13.81 -33.10
N LEU A 132 -19.35 -14.35 -32.98
CA LEU A 132 -18.89 -15.50 -33.75
C LEU A 132 -19.03 -16.78 -32.92
N GLU A 133 -19.93 -17.68 -33.31
CA GLU A 133 -20.12 -19.00 -32.68
C GLU A 133 -19.58 -20.07 -33.63
N ALA A 134 -18.58 -20.83 -33.21
CA ALA A 134 -17.91 -21.86 -34.04
C ALA A 134 -17.54 -21.35 -35.46
N GLY A 135 -17.05 -20.11 -35.56
CA GLY A 135 -16.64 -19.47 -36.81
C GLY A 135 -17.78 -18.96 -37.71
N SER A 136 -19.05 -19.11 -37.30
CA SER A 136 -20.20 -18.57 -38.02
C SER A 136 -20.76 -17.33 -37.33
N PRO A 137 -21.05 -16.24 -38.06
CA PRO A 137 -21.55 -15.03 -37.45
C PRO A 137 -23.04 -15.16 -37.10
N ILE A 138 -23.38 -14.66 -35.92
CA ILE A 138 -24.74 -14.59 -35.39
C ILE A 138 -25.05 -13.15 -35.04
N VAL A 139 -26.21 -12.69 -35.46
CA VAL A 139 -26.78 -11.41 -35.02
C VAL A 139 -27.85 -11.70 -33.98
N VAL A 140 -27.76 -11.03 -32.85
CA VAL A 140 -28.72 -11.10 -31.75
C VAL A 140 -29.35 -9.73 -31.61
N PHE A 141 -30.68 -9.65 -31.65
CA PHE A 141 -31.38 -8.38 -31.49
C PHE A 141 -32.60 -8.54 -30.60
N ILE A 142 -32.95 -7.45 -29.93
CA ILE A 142 -34.06 -7.38 -28.98
C ILE A 142 -35.05 -6.37 -29.50
N THR A 143 -36.31 -6.78 -29.49
CA THR A 143 -37.45 -5.99 -29.90
C THR A 143 -38.36 -5.69 -28.72
N GLU A 144 -39.19 -4.65 -28.88
CA GLU A 144 -40.24 -4.28 -27.94
C GLU A 144 -41.57 -4.17 -28.68
N LYS A 145 -42.62 -4.80 -28.14
CA LYS A 145 -44.01 -4.66 -28.59
C LYS A 145 -44.92 -4.53 -27.38
N ASN A 146 -45.61 -3.39 -27.24
CA ASN A 146 -46.53 -3.12 -26.12
C ASN A 146 -45.92 -3.36 -24.73
N GLY A 147 -44.62 -3.08 -24.55
CA GLY A 147 -43.89 -3.29 -23.29
C GLY A 147 -43.36 -4.72 -23.07
N ALA A 148 -43.69 -5.68 -23.95
CA ALA A 148 -43.08 -7.01 -23.94
C ALA A 148 -41.81 -7.03 -24.81
N PHE A 149 -40.76 -7.68 -24.30
CA PHE A 149 -39.47 -7.79 -24.98
C PHE A 149 -39.28 -9.18 -25.57
N HIS A 150 -38.85 -9.26 -26.84
CA HIS A 150 -38.49 -10.52 -27.49
C HIS A 150 -37.03 -10.48 -27.93
N LEU A 151 -36.38 -11.62 -27.86
CA LEU A 151 -35.01 -11.84 -28.28
C LEU A 151 -35.01 -12.68 -29.55
N TYR A 152 -34.41 -12.14 -30.61
CA TYR A 152 -34.22 -12.83 -31.88
C TYR A 152 -32.74 -13.16 -32.06
N THR A 153 -32.48 -14.34 -32.61
CA THR A 153 -31.14 -14.79 -33.00
C THR A 153 -31.16 -15.24 -34.44
N GLN A 154 -30.24 -14.73 -35.26
CA GLN A 154 -30.06 -15.08 -36.66
C GLN A 154 -28.66 -15.62 -36.89
N LYS A 155 -28.54 -16.87 -37.34
CA LYS A 155 -27.30 -17.42 -37.91
C LYS A 155 -27.39 -17.37 -39.41
N LEU A 156 -26.35 -16.88 -40.09
CA LEU A 156 -26.36 -16.71 -41.55
C LEU A 156 -25.88 -17.93 -42.35
N ASN A 157 -25.39 -18.98 -41.70
CA ASN A 157 -24.84 -20.19 -42.32
C ASN A 157 -24.98 -21.41 -41.39
N PRO A 158 -25.99 -22.29 -41.55
CA PRO A 158 -27.20 -22.13 -42.39
C PRO A 158 -28.11 -21.03 -41.83
N ASP A 159 -28.95 -20.46 -42.70
CA ASP A 159 -29.90 -19.41 -42.32
C ASP A 159 -30.93 -19.97 -41.35
N MET A 160 -30.81 -19.62 -40.07
CA MET A 160 -31.67 -20.12 -39.00
C MET A 160 -32.01 -19.02 -38.02
N GLN A 161 -33.30 -18.86 -37.77
CA GLN A 161 -33.88 -17.89 -36.87
C GLN A 161 -34.50 -18.57 -35.66
N GLN A 162 -34.37 -17.92 -34.51
CA GLN A 162 -35.11 -18.30 -33.30
C GLN A 162 -35.61 -17.05 -32.60
N LYS A 163 -36.84 -17.14 -32.07
CA LYS A 163 -37.51 -16.11 -31.29
C LYS A 163 -37.75 -16.62 -29.87
N PHE A 164 -37.37 -15.81 -28.89
CA PHE A 164 -37.56 -16.10 -27.48
C PHE A 164 -38.28 -14.94 -26.79
N LYS A 165 -39.06 -15.25 -25.77
CA LYS A 165 -39.71 -14.24 -24.93
C LYS A 165 -38.84 -13.96 -23.70
N LEU A 166 -38.53 -12.69 -23.47
CA LEU A 166 -37.87 -12.24 -22.23
C LEU A 166 -38.96 -12.02 -21.17
N ASP A 167 -39.03 -12.89 -20.15
CA ASP A 167 -40.07 -12.81 -19.12
C ASP A 167 -40.03 -11.48 -18.35
N SER A 168 -40.98 -10.59 -18.67
CA SER A 168 -41.37 -9.44 -17.87
C SER A 168 -42.46 -9.90 -16.89
N GLY A 169 -42.08 -10.43 -15.73
CA GLY A 169 -43.04 -10.59 -14.63
C GLY A 169 -43.55 -9.20 -14.24
N GLU A 170 -44.84 -9.04 -13.98
CA GLU A 170 -45.46 -7.73 -13.69
C GLU A 170 -44.84 -6.99 -12.50
N GLU A 171 -44.17 -7.72 -11.59
CA GLU A 171 -43.45 -7.18 -10.42
C GLU A 171 -42.01 -6.74 -10.73
N ILE A 172 -41.47 -7.12 -11.88
CA ILE A 172 -40.06 -6.93 -12.26
C ILE A 172 -39.99 -5.74 -13.22
N GLY A 173 -39.00 -4.87 -13.03
CA GLY A 173 -38.84 -3.68 -13.87
C GLY A 173 -38.70 -4.01 -15.38
N CYS A 174 -38.73 -3.00 -16.24
CA CYS A 174 -38.42 -3.18 -17.66
C CYS A 174 -36.89 -3.28 -17.85
N PRO A 175 -36.39 -4.09 -18.81
CA PRO A 175 -34.98 -4.08 -19.19
C PRO A 175 -34.60 -2.73 -19.83
N VAL A 176 -33.43 -2.21 -19.46
CA VAL A 176 -32.93 -0.87 -19.83
C VAL A 176 -31.70 -0.96 -20.73
N SER A 177 -30.79 -1.90 -20.45
CA SER A 177 -29.57 -2.09 -21.24
C SER A 177 -29.18 -3.55 -21.33
N PHE A 178 -28.52 -3.90 -22.43
CA PHE A 178 -28.15 -5.27 -22.76
C PHE A 178 -26.68 -5.36 -23.16
N ALA A 179 -26.03 -6.46 -22.82
CA ALA A 179 -24.68 -6.80 -23.24
C ALA A 179 -24.58 -8.29 -23.61
N LEU A 180 -23.87 -8.59 -24.69
CA LEU A 180 -23.64 -9.95 -25.18
C LEU A 180 -22.23 -10.41 -24.82
N SER A 181 -22.09 -11.67 -24.40
CA SER A 181 -20.81 -12.36 -24.34
C SER A 181 -20.90 -13.78 -24.87
N LEU A 182 -19.73 -14.33 -25.19
CA LEU A 182 -19.55 -15.73 -25.57
C LEU A 182 -18.66 -16.39 -24.51
N ASN A 183 -19.13 -17.48 -23.90
CA ASN A 183 -18.34 -18.26 -22.96
C ASN A 183 -18.35 -19.73 -23.38
N GLN A 184 -17.18 -20.29 -23.71
CA GLN A 184 -17.03 -21.72 -24.06
C GLN A 184 -18.12 -22.24 -25.04
N GLU A 185 -18.46 -21.42 -26.04
CA GLU A 185 -19.50 -21.63 -27.08
C GLU A 185 -20.95 -21.29 -26.69
N ASP A 186 -21.25 -21.03 -25.42
CA ASP A 186 -22.58 -20.55 -25.01
C ASP A 186 -22.70 -19.03 -25.16
N ILE A 187 -23.80 -18.59 -25.78
CA ILE A 187 -24.11 -17.17 -25.92
C ILE A 187 -24.87 -16.71 -24.67
N ILE A 188 -24.29 -15.74 -23.97
CA ILE A 188 -24.81 -15.20 -22.73
C ILE A 188 -25.29 -13.78 -22.98
N LEU A 189 -26.57 -13.55 -22.67
CA LEU A 189 -27.15 -12.21 -22.63
C LEU A 189 -27.20 -11.71 -21.19
N THR A 190 -26.58 -10.56 -20.94
CA THR A 190 -26.67 -9.86 -19.65
C THR A 190 -27.57 -8.64 -19.78
N CYS A 191 -28.59 -8.56 -18.92
CA CYS A 191 -29.63 -7.54 -18.96
C CYS A 191 -29.65 -6.72 -17.67
N LEU A 192 -29.56 -5.40 -17.78
CA LEU A 192 -29.80 -4.46 -16.69
C LEU A 192 -31.26 -4.01 -16.70
N TYR A 193 -31.94 -4.14 -15.57
CA TYR A 193 -33.36 -3.80 -15.39
C TYR A 193 -33.52 -2.46 -14.66
N SER A 194 -34.68 -1.82 -14.85
CA SER A 194 -35.00 -0.49 -14.31
C SER A 194 -35.12 -0.44 -12.78
N ASP A 195 -35.19 -1.59 -12.13
CA ASP A 195 -35.14 -1.77 -10.69
C ASP A 195 -33.71 -1.94 -10.16
N GLY A 196 -32.69 -1.91 -11.02
CA GLY A 196 -31.29 -2.15 -10.68
C GLY A 196 -30.89 -3.63 -10.61
N SER A 197 -31.78 -4.56 -10.97
CA SER A 197 -31.42 -5.98 -11.08
C SER A 197 -30.63 -6.24 -12.36
N ILE A 198 -29.58 -7.05 -12.26
CA ILE A 198 -28.81 -7.53 -13.40
C ILE A 198 -29.04 -9.03 -13.51
N TYR A 199 -29.60 -9.46 -14.64
CA TYR A 199 -29.88 -10.86 -14.93
C TYR A 199 -28.95 -11.37 -16.04
N LYS A 200 -28.59 -12.65 -15.93
CA LYS A 200 -27.93 -13.42 -16.97
C LYS A 200 -28.94 -14.39 -17.57
N THR A 201 -28.99 -14.44 -18.88
CA THR A 201 -29.78 -15.38 -19.66
C THR A 201 -28.87 -16.14 -20.61
N GLU A 202 -28.84 -17.45 -20.46
CA GLU A 202 -28.09 -18.35 -21.33
C GLU A 202 -29.00 -18.79 -22.46
N LEU A 203 -28.55 -18.60 -23.69
CA LEU A 203 -29.28 -19.04 -24.86
C LEU A 203 -29.14 -20.57 -24.99
N PRO A 204 -30.25 -21.33 -25.05
CA PRO A 204 -30.20 -22.78 -25.06
C PRO A 204 -29.46 -23.31 -26.29
N PRO A 205 -28.64 -24.39 -26.14
CA PRO A 205 -27.97 -25.02 -27.25
C PRO A 205 -29.00 -25.57 -28.25
N ARG A 206 -28.75 -25.30 -29.53
CA ARG A 206 -29.68 -25.49 -30.65
C ARG A 206 -30.21 -26.94 -30.72
N ARG A 207 -31.53 -27.12 -30.79
CA ARG A 207 -32.17 -28.40 -31.19
C ARG A 207 -32.77 -28.27 -32.59
N ARG A 208 -32.50 -29.25 -33.47
CA ARG A 208 -32.93 -29.30 -34.89
C ARG A 208 -34.45 -29.33 -35.13
N SER A 209 -35.27 -29.41 -34.09
CA SER A 209 -36.72 -29.29 -34.22
C SER A 209 -37.27 -28.45 -33.08
N CYS A 210 -37.61 -27.20 -33.34
CA CYS A 210 -38.67 -26.59 -32.56
C CYS A 210 -39.54 -25.75 -33.48
N VAL A 211 -40.82 -26.12 -33.48
CA VAL A 211 -41.94 -25.30 -33.93
C VAL A 211 -41.80 -23.91 -33.33
N GLU A 212 -42.25 -22.88 -34.05
CA GLU A 212 -42.35 -21.46 -33.68
C GLU A 212 -43.18 -21.21 -32.39
N ASN A 213 -42.84 -21.87 -31.30
CA ASN A 213 -43.45 -21.66 -30.01
C ASN A 213 -42.54 -20.70 -29.24
N GLU A 214 -43.11 -19.60 -28.75
CA GLU A 214 -42.44 -18.66 -27.85
C GLU A 214 -41.89 -19.40 -26.63
N GLN A 215 -40.59 -19.68 -26.64
CA GLN A 215 -39.91 -20.27 -25.49
C GLN A 215 -39.52 -19.15 -24.52
N ALA A 216 -39.95 -19.30 -23.26
CA ALA A 216 -39.47 -18.47 -22.17
C ALA A 216 -38.04 -18.87 -21.81
N LEU A 217 -37.13 -17.90 -21.73
CA LEU A 217 -35.74 -18.16 -21.41
C LEU A 217 -35.50 -18.17 -19.89
N PRO A 218 -34.77 -19.16 -19.35
CA PRO A 218 -34.38 -19.15 -17.95
C PRO A 218 -33.45 -17.97 -17.66
N ARG A 219 -33.67 -17.29 -16.53
CA ARG A 219 -32.84 -16.19 -16.05
C ARG A 219 -32.22 -16.53 -14.71
N SER A 220 -30.95 -16.17 -14.54
CA SER A 220 -30.26 -16.19 -13.24
C SER A 220 -29.96 -14.76 -12.81
N SER A 221 -30.19 -14.45 -11.54
CA SER A 221 -29.85 -13.14 -10.97
C SER A 221 -28.36 -13.07 -10.71
N LEU A 222 -27.66 -12.09 -11.30
CA LEU A 222 -26.23 -11.87 -11.08
C LEU A 222 -25.97 -10.93 -9.91
N LEU A 223 -26.61 -9.76 -9.92
CA LEU A 223 -26.33 -8.68 -8.98
C LEU A 223 -27.59 -7.80 -8.85
N LYS A 224 -27.80 -7.24 -7.65
CA LYS A 224 -28.76 -6.17 -7.41
C LYS A 224 -28.02 -4.90 -7.03
N LEU A 225 -28.16 -3.85 -7.82
CA LEU A 225 -27.52 -2.56 -7.55
C LEU A 225 -28.21 -1.88 -6.34
N PRO A 226 -27.44 -1.34 -5.38
CA PRO A 226 -27.99 -0.68 -4.21
C PRO A 226 -28.69 0.64 -4.59
N GLY A 227 -29.66 1.07 -3.79
CA GLY A 227 -30.31 2.38 -3.95
C GLY A 227 -31.30 2.50 -5.12
N CYS A 228 -31.49 1.46 -5.93
CA CYS A 228 -32.45 1.47 -7.03
C CYS A 228 -33.86 1.09 -6.55
N LYS A 229 -34.80 2.05 -6.58
CA LYS A 229 -36.24 1.75 -6.43
C LYS A 229 -36.83 1.28 -7.77
N ALA A 230 -38.01 0.66 -7.73
CA ALA A 230 -38.74 0.25 -8.93
C ALA A 230 -38.87 1.44 -9.91
N ARG A 231 -38.36 1.27 -11.14
CA ARG A 231 -38.32 2.27 -12.23
C ARG A 231 -37.41 3.49 -12.01
N SER A 232 -36.37 3.37 -11.19
CA SER A 232 -35.41 4.48 -10.96
C SER A 232 -34.40 4.67 -12.11
N LEU A 233 -34.00 3.59 -12.79
CA LEU A 233 -33.04 3.66 -13.90
C LEU A 233 -33.77 3.87 -15.22
N GLN A 234 -33.69 5.08 -15.79
CA GLN A 234 -34.23 5.40 -17.12
C GLN A 234 -33.14 5.52 -18.19
N ARG A 235 -31.92 5.92 -17.80
CA ARG A 235 -30.77 6.11 -18.70
C ARG A 235 -29.53 5.43 -18.12
N ALA A 236 -29.53 4.11 -18.15
CA ALA A 236 -28.41 3.31 -17.67
C ALA A 236 -27.83 2.45 -18.79
N ALA A 237 -26.53 2.19 -18.73
CA ALA A 237 -25.85 1.31 -19.68
C ALA A 237 -25.00 0.28 -18.93
N ILE A 238 -24.96 -0.94 -19.45
CA ILE A 238 -24.09 -2.01 -18.97
C ILE A 238 -23.10 -2.43 -20.05
N ARG A 239 -21.84 -2.65 -19.68
CA ARG A 239 -20.83 -3.27 -20.53
C ARG A 239 -20.04 -4.32 -19.77
N LEU A 240 -19.75 -5.42 -20.44
CA LEU A 240 -18.88 -6.48 -19.92
C LEU A 240 -17.43 -6.03 -20.12
N LEU A 241 -16.62 -6.16 -19.07
CA LEU A 241 -15.18 -5.83 -19.12
C LEU A 241 -14.35 -7.09 -19.33
N ASP A 242 -14.70 -8.14 -18.59
CA ASP A 242 -14.18 -9.50 -18.72
C ASP A 242 -15.24 -10.51 -18.24
N GLU A 243 -14.84 -11.74 -17.91
CA GLU A 243 -15.74 -12.80 -17.45
C GLU A 243 -16.39 -12.52 -16.08
N ALA A 244 -15.72 -11.76 -15.21
CA ALA A 244 -16.10 -11.54 -13.82
C ALA A 244 -16.39 -10.07 -13.47
N HIS A 245 -16.17 -9.14 -14.41
CA HIS A 245 -16.30 -7.71 -14.17
C HIS A 245 -17.21 -7.04 -15.18
N ILE A 246 -18.06 -6.15 -14.66
CA ILE A 246 -19.01 -5.36 -15.45
C ILE A 246 -18.87 -3.88 -15.11
N ALA A 247 -19.06 -3.03 -16.11
CA ALA A 247 -19.21 -1.59 -15.93
C ALA A 247 -20.69 -1.21 -16.06
N VAL A 248 -21.18 -0.44 -15.10
CA VAL A 248 -22.54 0.08 -15.05
C VAL A 248 -22.48 1.60 -14.98
N LEU A 249 -23.16 2.25 -15.93
CA LEU A 249 -23.31 3.69 -16.02
C LEU A 249 -24.75 4.09 -15.66
N GLY A 250 -24.91 5.18 -14.92
CA GLY A 250 -26.23 5.78 -14.64
C GLY A 250 -26.94 5.19 -13.41
N ALA A 251 -26.32 4.24 -12.72
CA ALA A 251 -26.81 3.73 -11.45
C ALA A 251 -26.20 4.47 -10.25
N PRO A 252 -26.98 4.71 -9.18
CA PRO A 252 -26.42 5.18 -7.92
C PRO A 252 -25.55 4.08 -7.29
N HIS A 253 -24.38 4.46 -6.78
CA HIS A 253 -23.48 3.54 -6.07
C HIS A 253 -23.77 3.47 -4.56
N SER A 254 -24.61 4.37 -4.02
CA SER A 254 -24.89 4.54 -2.60
C SER A 254 -26.39 4.76 -2.34
N LEU A 255 -26.84 4.45 -1.12
CA LEU A 255 -28.20 4.69 -0.63
C LEU A 255 -28.50 6.18 -0.38
N GLN A 256 -27.51 7.06 -0.51
CA GLN A 256 -27.68 8.49 -0.28
C GLN A 256 -28.43 9.16 -1.45
N PRO A 257 -29.47 9.96 -1.17
CA PRO A 257 -30.41 10.48 -2.19
C PRO A 257 -29.84 11.56 -3.11
N THR A 258 -28.60 12.01 -2.92
CA THR A 258 -28.00 13.17 -3.59
C THR A 258 -26.91 12.82 -4.59
N VAL A 259 -26.73 11.54 -4.94
CA VAL A 259 -25.65 11.11 -5.83
C VAL A 259 -26.08 11.29 -7.29
N LYS A 260 -25.35 12.13 -8.03
CA LYS A 260 -25.46 12.27 -9.48
C LYS A 260 -25.02 10.98 -10.18
N GLU A 261 -25.46 10.76 -11.41
CA GLU A 261 -25.15 9.56 -12.19
C GLU A 261 -23.65 9.19 -12.15
N SER A 262 -23.36 7.92 -11.89
CA SER A 262 -21.99 7.43 -11.71
C SER A 262 -21.65 6.32 -12.68
N LEU A 263 -20.36 6.22 -13.03
CA LEU A 263 -19.77 5.06 -13.67
C LEU A 263 -19.21 4.16 -12.57
N SER A 264 -19.62 2.90 -12.52
CA SER A 264 -19.21 1.94 -11.50
C SER A 264 -18.73 0.64 -12.14
N ILE A 265 -17.71 0.02 -11.53
CA ILE A 265 -17.19 -1.30 -11.93
C ILE A 265 -17.49 -2.28 -10.81
N TRP A 266 -18.15 -3.37 -11.17
CA TRP A 266 -18.61 -4.40 -10.25
C TRP A 266 -17.96 -5.73 -10.58
N ASN A 267 -17.66 -6.50 -9.54
CA ASN A 267 -17.31 -7.90 -9.66
C ASN A 267 -18.58 -8.75 -9.52
N THR A 268 -18.90 -9.55 -10.54
CA THR A 268 -20.10 -10.39 -10.58
C THR A 268 -19.94 -11.68 -9.76
N THR A 269 -18.71 -12.20 -9.63
CA THR A 269 -18.41 -13.42 -8.84
C THR A 269 -18.65 -13.20 -7.35
N PHE A 270 -18.20 -12.06 -6.82
CA PHE A 270 -18.32 -11.71 -5.40
C PHE A 270 -19.44 -10.70 -5.12
N GLN A 271 -20.14 -10.22 -6.15
CA GLN A 271 -21.21 -9.22 -6.06
C GLN A 271 -20.77 -7.93 -5.35
N THR A 272 -19.54 -7.49 -5.59
CA THR A 272 -18.92 -6.35 -4.90
C THR A 272 -18.65 -5.19 -5.84
N LEU A 273 -18.83 -3.96 -5.34
CA LEU A 273 -18.40 -2.75 -6.01
C LEU A 273 -16.88 -2.61 -5.86
N LEU A 274 -16.15 -2.56 -6.97
CA LEU A 274 -14.69 -2.39 -6.95
C LEU A 274 -14.29 -0.92 -6.95
N THR A 275 -14.88 -0.14 -7.86
CA THR A 275 -14.59 1.29 -7.99
C THR A 275 -15.74 2.02 -8.65
N TRP A 276 -15.81 3.33 -8.44
CA TRP A 276 -16.80 4.20 -9.06
C TRP A 276 -16.24 5.60 -9.29
N LYS A 277 -16.86 6.33 -10.22
CA LYS A 277 -16.53 7.70 -10.56
C LYS A 277 -17.79 8.51 -10.83
N GLU A 278 -17.90 9.66 -10.19
CA GLU A 278 -19.00 10.60 -10.43
C GLU A 278 -18.86 11.28 -11.79
N LEU A 279 -19.98 11.49 -12.47
CA LEU A 279 -20.05 12.27 -13.71
C LEU A 279 -20.82 13.57 -13.44
N PRO A 280 -20.15 14.74 -13.48
CA PRO A 280 -20.71 15.99 -12.99
C PRO A 280 -21.89 16.55 -13.81
N GLU A 281 -21.95 16.24 -15.12
CA GLU A 281 -22.98 16.75 -16.05
C GLU A 281 -24.11 15.74 -16.34
N GLY A 282 -24.17 14.61 -15.62
CA GLY A 282 -25.11 13.52 -15.91
C GLY A 282 -24.76 12.77 -17.20
N SER A 283 -25.17 11.51 -17.32
CA SER A 283 -24.84 10.66 -18.47
C SER A 283 -25.95 10.67 -19.52
N CYS A 284 -25.58 10.35 -20.76
CA CYS A 284 -26.54 10.11 -21.83
C CYS A 284 -27.04 8.65 -21.88
N GLY A 285 -26.71 7.82 -20.87
CA GLY A 285 -27.02 6.39 -20.88
C GLY A 285 -26.29 5.61 -21.98
N GLN A 286 -25.14 6.10 -22.47
CA GLN A 286 -24.31 5.40 -23.46
C GLN A 286 -22.93 5.11 -22.91
N LEU A 287 -22.49 3.86 -23.05
CA LEU A 287 -21.19 3.37 -22.59
C LEU A 287 -20.59 2.47 -23.66
N TRP A 288 -19.33 2.71 -24.02
CA TRP A 288 -18.56 1.82 -24.89
C TRP A 288 -17.30 1.35 -24.19
N CYS A 289 -16.87 0.13 -24.51
CA CYS A 289 -15.64 -0.48 -24.04
C CYS A 289 -14.80 -0.86 -25.27
N TYR A 290 -13.56 -0.38 -25.35
CA TYR A 290 -12.63 -0.77 -26.41
C TYR A 290 -11.19 -0.68 -25.91
N SER A 291 -10.40 -1.73 -26.17
CA SER A 291 -8.97 -1.80 -25.83
C SER A 291 -8.65 -1.39 -24.38
N GLY A 292 -9.40 -1.91 -23.39
CA GLY A 292 -9.17 -1.61 -21.97
C GLY A 292 -9.54 -0.17 -21.56
N LYS A 293 -10.37 0.52 -22.35
CA LYS A 293 -10.84 1.88 -22.06
C LYS A 293 -12.35 1.95 -22.15
N LEU A 294 -12.95 2.67 -21.22
CA LEU A 294 -14.37 3.01 -21.20
C LEU A 294 -14.58 4.42 -21.74
N TYR A 295 -15.57 4.57 -22.62
CA TYR A 295 -15.93 5.83 -23.25
C TYR A 295 -17.33 6.22 -22.81
N VAL A 296 -17.44 7.40 -22.21
CA VAL A 296 -18.69 7.93 -21.68
C VAL A 296 -18.93 9.34 -22.18
N PRO A 297 -19.98 9.61 -22.97
CA PRO A 297 -20.43 10.96 -23.26
C PRO A 297 -21.19 11.50 -22.06
N HIS A 298 -20.84 12.72 -21.65
CA HIS A 298 -21.66 13.53 -20.76
C HIS A 298 -21.56 14.99 -21.21
N GLY A 299 -22.72 15.65 -21.30
CA GLY A 299 -22.85 16.99 -21.86
C GLY A 299 -22.20 17.14 -23.24
N LYS A 300 -21.11 17.93 -23.33
CA LYS A 300 -20.33 18.17 -24.56
C LYS A 300 -18.96 17.47 -24.56
N VAL A 301 -18.70 16.61 -23.58
CA VAL A 301 -17.39 16.01 -23.34
C VAL A 301 -17.46 14.49 -23.50
N LEU A 302 -16.45 13.92 -24.15
CA LEU A 302 -16.21 12.47 -24.18
C LEU A 302 -15.15 12.14 -23.13
N THR A 303 -15.53 11.43 -22.07
CA THR A 303 -14.56 10.95 -21.06
C THR A 303 -14.06 9.58 -21.43
N VAL A 304 -12.73 9.45 -21.44
CA VAL A 304 -12.03 8.18 -21.68
C VAL A 304 -11.43 7.72 -20.35
N VAL A 305 -11.88 6.58 -19.84
CA VAL A 305 -11.44 6.01 -18.57
C VAL A 305 -10.68 4.72 -18.86
N PRO A 306 -9.34 4.70 -18.77
CA PRO A 306 -8.59 3.45 -18.80
C PRO A 306 -8.94 2.62 -17.57
N PHE A 307 -9.10 1.32 -17.74
CA PHE A 307 -9.34 0.39 -16.64
C PHE A 307 -8.41 -0.82 -16.75
N THR A 308 -8.06 -1.35 -15.59
CA THR A 308 -7.31 -2.61 -15.45
C THR A 308 -8.08 -3.47 -14.46
N CYS A 309 -8.60 -4.60 -14.93
CA CYS A 309 -9.27 -5.58 -14.09
C CYS A 309 -8.27 -6.64 -13.68
N GLU A 310 -8.02 -6.78 -12.37
CA GLU A 310 -7.24 -7.88 -11.83
C GLU A 310 -8.06 -9.17 -11.89
N THR A 311 -7.41 -10.33 -11.86
CA THR A 311 -8.12 -11.62 -11.78
C THR A 311 -9.02 -11.65 -10.55
N SER A 312 -10.29 -12.01 -10.74
CA SER A 312 -11.27 -12.07 -9.64
C SER A 312 -10.84 -13.10 -8.60
N SER A 313 -10.26 -12.63 -7.49
CA SER A 313 -9.86 -13.46 -6.36
C SER A 313 -10.31 -12.80 -5.05
N LEU A 314 -10.48 -13.61 -4.01
CA LEU A 314 -10.81 -13.09 -2.68
C LEU A 314 -9.71 -12.15 -2.17
N ALA A 315 -8.44 -12.43 -2.48
CA ALA A 315 -7.33 -11.54 -2.15
C ALA A 315 -7.43 -10.18 -2.84
N ALA A 316 -7.83 -10.15 -4.12
CA ALA A 316 -8.01 -8.91 -4.88
C ALA A 316 -9.15 -8.06 -4.29
N VAL A 317 -10.30 -8.68 -4.03
CA VAL A 317 -11.47 -8.00 -3.44
C VAL A 317 -11.17 -7.47 -2.04
N LEU A 318 -10.34 -8.17 -1.25
CA LEU A 318 -9.93 -7.73 0.09
C LEU A 318 -8.74 -6.75 0.10
N GLY A 319 -8.20 -6.37 -1.06
CA GLY A 319 -7.02 -5.51 -1.16
C GLY A 319 -5.73 -6.15 -0.63
N LYS A 320 -5.70 -7.50 -0.55
CA LYS A 320 -4.56 -8.30 -0.07
C LYS A 320 -3.79 -8.99 -1.19
N LEU A 321 -4.20 -8.81 -2.45
CA LEU A 321 -3.45 -9.34 -3.57
C LEU A 321 -2.12 -8.60 -3.67
N GLN A 322 -1.02 -9.33 -3.48
CA GLN A 322 0.30 -8.80 -3.74
C GLN A 322 0.34 -8.42 -5.23
N GLN A 323 0.57 -7.14 -5.52
CA GLN A 323 0.73 -6.69 -6.89
C GLN A 323 1.84 -7.54 -7.55
N PRO A 324 1.58 -8.19 -8.69
CA PRO A 324 2.62 -8.95 -9.37
C PRO A 324 3.74 -7.99 -9.75
N ASN A 325 4.90 -8.19 -9.11
CA ASN A 325 6.22 -7.59 -9.35
C ASN A 325 6.22 -6.26 -10.12
N THR A 326 6.54 -5.20 -9.39
CA THR A 326 7.11 -3.90 -9.76
C THR A 326 8.41 -3.97 -10.58
N ALA A 327 8.50 -4.89 -11.55
CA ALA A 327 9.61 -4.95 -12.50
C ALA A 327 9.50 -3.86 -13.59
N GLU A 328 8.31 -3.33 -13.87
CA GLU A 328 8.09 -2.33 -14.92
C GLU A 328 7.94 -0.87 -14.42
N MET A 329 7.92 -0.64 -13.10
CA MET A 329 7.82 0.70 -12.52
C MET A 329 9.12 1.12 -11.84
N LYS A 330 10.24 1.09 -12.59
CA LYS A 330 11.48 1.79 -12.20
C LYS A 330 11.35 3.29 -12.53
N THR A 331 10.45 3.97 -11.83
CA THR A 331 10.58 5.40 -11.60
C THR A 331 10.84 5.55 -10.11
N ALA A 332 12.03 6.04 -9.78
CA ALA A 332 12.48 6.27 -8.42
C ALA A 332 11.36 6.93 -7.60
N PHE A 333 10.80 6.18 -6.65
CA PHE A 333 10.10 6.81 -5.56
C PHE A 333 11.14 7.68 -4.86
N THR A 334 10.95 9.00 -4.89
CA THR A 334 11.58 9.89 -3.92
C THR A 334 11.14 9.39 -2.56
N VAL A 335 12.04 8.68 -1.87
CA VAL A 335 11.86 8.26 -0.49
C VAL A 335 11.62 9.54 0.31
N VAL A 336 10.41 9.67 0.84
CA VAL A 336 10.08 10.77 1.75
C VAL A 336 10.83 10.48 3.04
N ASN A 337 11.73 11.39 3.41
CA ASN A 337 12.38 11.33 4.72
C ASN A 337 11.33 11.65 5.79
N TRP A 338 10.88 10.63 6.52
CA TRP A 338 9.93 10.79 7.63
C TRP A 338 10.48 11.66 8.76
N ASN A 339 11.81 11.76 8.92
CA ASN A 339 12.43 12.62 9.93
C ASN A 339 12.31 14.11 9.58
N ALA A 340 12.08 14.48 8.32
CA ALA A 340 11.83 15.87 7.94
C ALA A 340 10.46 16.37 8.42
N LEU A 341 9.50 15.46 8.67
CA LEU A 341 8.16 15.81 9.14
C LEU A 341 8.06 15.96 10.67
N LEU A 342 9.04 15.45 11.42
CA LEU A 342 9.01 15.47 12.88
C LEU A 342 9.55 16.79 13.47
N TYR A 343 10.22 17.63 12.67
CA TYR A 343 10.93 18.82 13.16
C TYR A 343 10.57 20.16 12.49
N ASP A 344 9.62 20.22 11.54
CA ASP A 344 9.25 21.49 10.87
C ASP A 344 7.81 21.92 11.19
N GLU A 345 7.64 22.83 12.16
CA GLU A 345 6.42 23.63 12.34
C GLU A 345 6.32 24.85 11.38
N GLU A 346 7.24 25.02 10.42
CA GLU A 346 7.30 26.22 9.55
C GLU A 346 7.23 25.97 8.03
N ALA A 347 6.47 24.98 7.57
CA ALA A 347 6.40 24.62 6.14
C ALA A 347 5.05 24.93 5.43
N GLU A 348 4.54 26.17 5.52
CA GLU A 348 3.45 26.63 4.61
C GLU A 348 3.95 27.11 3.23
N GLY A 349 5.25 27.05 2.93
CA GLY A 349 5.82 27.61 1.70
C GLY A 349 5.95 26.67 0.49
N LEU A 350 5.89 25.35 0.66
CA LEU A 350 6.39 24.41 -0.37
C LEU A 350 5.32 23.78 -1.29
N GLN A 351 4.03 24.05 -1.08
CA GLN A 351 2.96 23.51 -1.95
C GLN A 351 2.64 24.37 -3.19
N GLN A 352 3.22 25.57 -3.34
CA GLN A 352 2.94 26.44 -4.50
C GLN A 352 4.02 26.43 -5.60
N ALA A 353 5.13 25.71 -5.44
CA ALA A 353 6.18 25.63 -6.45
C ALA A 353 6.02 24.46 -7.46
N ALA A 354 5.21 23.44 -7.13
CA ALA A 354 5.02 22.28 -8.01
C ALA A 354 4.01 22.49 -9.16
N ALA A 355 3.28 23.62 -9.18
CA ALA A 355 2.22 23.88 -10.17
C ALA A 355 2.65 24.77 -11.36
N ARG A 356 3.93 25.15 -11.49
CA ARG A 356 4.42 26.01 -12.58
C ARG A 356 5.76 25.55 -13.16
N SER A 357 5.78 24.43 -13.89
CA SER A 357 6.90 24.11 -14.79
C SER A 357 6.44 23.40 -16.08
N GLY A 358 5.42 23.95 -16.72
CA GLY A 358 5.08 23.64 -18.11
C GLY A 358 5.61 24.72 -19.06
N ALA A 359 6.94 24.84 -19.23
CA ALA A 359 7.50 25.70 -20.27
C ALA A 359 8.88 25.22 -20.75
N LYS A 360 9.00 25.00 -22.06
CA LYS A 360 10.23 24.74 -22.80
C LYS A 360 11.33 25.75 -22.43
N LEU A 361 12.52 25.26 -22.08
CA LEU A 361 13.73 26.07 -21.94
C LEU A 361 14.71 25.75 -23.07
N GLU A 362 14.88 26.71 -23.98
CA GLU A 362 16.00 26.78 -24.94
C GLU A 362 17.33 27.11 -24.23
N PRO A 363 18.49 26.73 -24.81
CA PRO A 363 19.78 26.90 -24.16
C PRO A 363 20.31 28.33 -24.34
N LYS A 364 20.39 29.13 -23.27
CA LYS A 364 21.07 30.42 -23.28
C LYS A 364 22.49 30.33 -22.70
N ARG A 365 23.43 30.44 -23.64
CA ARG A 365 24.76 31.08 -23.62
C ARG A 365 25.44 31.35 -22.27
N ILE A 366 26.62 30.72 -22.15
CA ILE A 366 27.73 30.94 -21.23
C ILE A 366 28.17 32.42 -21.20
N LEU A 367 28.23 33.01 -20.02
CA LEU A 367 28.98 34.23 -19.73
C LEU A 367 30.20 33.90 -18.85
N ARG A 368 31.38 34.13 -19.42
CA ARG A 368 32.68 34.07 -18.76
C ARG A 368 32.77 35.12 -17.66
N SER A 369 33.19 34.73 -16.45
CA SER A 369 33.70 35.65 -15.43
C SER A 369 35.09 35.19 -14.97
N ARG A 370 35.91 36.19 -14.66
CA ARG A 370 37.38 36.22 -14.60
C ARG A 370 37.98 35.43 -13.43
N LYS A 371 39.17 34.87 -13.70
CA LYS A 371 40.21 34.49 -12.73
C LYS A 371 40.46 35.59 -11.70
N SER A 372 40.42 35.22 -10.43
CA SER A 372 41.30 35.78 -9.39
C SER A 372 42.28 34.69 -8.96
N GLN A 373 43.57 34.94 -9.19
CA GLN A 373 44.64 34.16 -8.60
C GLN A 373 44.82 34.66 -7.16
N GLY A 374 44.51 33.80 -6.19
CA GLY A 374 44.91 33.90 -4.80
C GLY A 374 45.29 32.50 -4.35
N ALA A 375 46.55 32.30 -3.99
CA ALA A 375 47.09 31.00 -3.61
C ALA A 375 46.55 30.59 -2.23
N SER A 376 45.57 29.70 -2.23
CA SER A 376 45.29 28.78 -1.13
C SER A 376 45.19 27.39 -1.74
N THR A 377 45.94 26.46 -1.16
CA THR A 377 46.10 25.05 -1.54
C THR A 377 44.78 24.44 -2.04
N GLN A 378 44.67 24.16 -3.34
CA GLN A 378 43.51 23.49 -3.93
C GLN A 378 43.49 22.03 -3.47
N GLN A 379 42.68 21.69 -2.46
CA GLN A 379 42.19 20.33 -2.31
C GLN A 379 41.23 20.06 -3.47
N GLN A 380 41.57 19.10 -4.34
CA GLN A 380 40.75 18.74 -5.49
C GLN A 380 39.44 18.10 -5.00
N SER A 381 38.29 18.71 -5.33
CA SER A 381 36.98 18.12 -5.08
C SER A 381 36.75 16.93 -6.03
N ILE A 382 36.69 15.72 -5.49
CA ILE A 382 36.38 14.49 -6.22
C ILE A 382 34.89 14.49 -6.59
N SER A 383 34.56 14.16 -7.84
CA SER A 383 33.16 14.02 -8.29
C SER A 383 32.55 12.66 -7.89
N GLN A 384 31.23 12.59 -7.67
CA GLN A 384 30.52 11.38 -7.22
C GLN A 384 30.82 10.14 -8.08
N ASP A 385 30.80 10.29 -9.41
CA ASP A 385 31.06 9.17 -10.34
C ASP A 385 32.53 8.70 -10.30
N GLN A 386 33.47 9.60 -9.99
CA GLN A 386 34.87 9.22 -9.81
C GLN A 386 35.07 8.46 -8.50
N LEU A 387 34.42 8.88 -7.42
CA LEU A 387 34.46 8.22 -6.13
C LEU A 387 33.86 6.81 -6.19
N LEU A 388 32.69 6.65 -6.83
CA LEU A 388 32.04 5.34 -6.96
C LEU A 388 32.90 4.33 -7.76
N ASN A 389 33.62 4.78 -8.78
CA ASN A 389 34.54 3.93 -9.53
C ASN A 389 35.83 3.61 -8.74
N GLN A 390 36.32 4.55 -7.93
CA GLN A 390 37.45 4.31 -7.04
C GLN A 390 37.11 3.36 -5.90
N ILE A 391 35.88 3.38 -5.37
CA ILE A 391 35.42 2.40 -4.38
C ILE A 391 35.47 0.97 -4.93
N GLN A 392 35.31 0.76 -6.24
CA GLN A 392 35.36 -0.57 -6.86
C GLN A 392 36.79 -1.07 -7.14
N THR A 393 37.76 -0.17 -7.35
CA THR A 393 39.08 -0.53 -7.91
C THR A 393 40.27 -0.08 -7.05
N GLY A 394 40.06 0.79 -6.06
CA GLY A 394 41.11 1.41 -5.25
C GLY A 394 41.61 0.54 -4.10
N THR A 395 42.79 0.90 -3.57
CA THR A 395 43.36 0.34 -2.34
C THR A 395 42.63 0.89 -1.10
N LEU A 396 42.69 0.17 0.03
CA LEU A 396 42.01 0.54 1.28
C LEU A 396 42.32 1.99 1.72
N GLU A 397 43.61 2.33 1.83
CA GLU A 397 44.09 3.64 2.30
C GLU A 397 43.61 4.80 1.40
N LYS A 398 43.66 4.58 0.08
CA LYS A 398 43.23 5.59 -0.89
C LYS A 398 41.72 5.82 -0.85
N VAL A 399 40.93 4.76 -0.70
CA VAL A 399 39.47 4.87 -0.59
C VAL A 399 39.08 5.58 0.70
N GLU A 400 39.76 5.35 1.82
CA GLU A 400 39.51 6.07 3.08
C GLU A 400 39.84 7.57 2.97
N GLU A 401 40.98 7.93 2.36
CA GLU A 401 41.36 9.33 2.12
C GLU A 401 40.38 10.05 1.19
N ASP A 402 40.01 9.42 0.08
CA ASP A 402 39.10 9.99 -0.92
C ASP A 402 37.68 10.20 -0.33
N LEU A 403 37.20 9.25 0.48
CA LEU A 403 35.92 9.38 1.21
C LEU A 403 35.97 10.49 2.26
N HIS A 404 37.06 10.58 3.01
CA HIS A 404 37.22 11.61 4.03
C HIS A 404 37.19 13.02 3.44
N ILE A 405 37.85 13.23 2.30
CA ILE A 405 37.82 14.51 1.57
C ILE A 405 36.42 14.79 1.01
N PHE A 406 35.72 13.77 0.52
CA PHE A 406 34.39 13.93 -0.06
C PHE A 406 33.34 14.35 0.98
N PHE A 407 33.29 13.68 2.15
CA PHE A 407 32.33 14.00 3.21
C PHE A 407 32.55 15.36 3.85
N ASN A 408 33.79 15.83 3.96
CA ASN A 408 34.08 17.17 4.45
C ASN A 408 33.61 18.30 3.51
N ASN A 409 33.39 17.99 2.22
CA ASN A 409 32.96 18.94 1.19
C ASN A 409 31.47 18.80 0.80
N LEU A 410 30.74 17.86 1.41
CA LEU A 410 29.33 17.59 1.11
C LEU A 410 28.41 18.62 1.79
N GLN A 411 27.96 19.63 1.04
CA GLN A 411 26.95 20.61 1.48
C GLN A 411 25.73 20.64 0.54
N SER A 412 25.12 19.49 0.23
CA SER A 412 24.04 19.40 -0.77
C SER A 412 22.72 18.83 -0.20
N PRO A 413 21.54 19.20 -0.75
CA PRO A 413 20.23 18.73 -0.25
C PRO A 413 19.97 17.24 -0.49
N ASN A 414 20.80 16.54 -1.28
CA ASN A 414 20.67 15.10 -1.59
C ASN A 414 21.68 14.22 -0.82
N THR A 415 22.26 14.74 0.26
CA THR A 415 23.31 14.05 1.01
C THR A 415 22.89 12.65 1.48
N GLN A 416 21.62 12.43 1.86
CA GLN A 416 21.16 11.10 2.30
C GLN A 416 21.24 10.03 1.21
N LEU A 417 20.78 10.34 0.00
CA LEU A 417 20.79 9.39 -1.11
C LEU A 417 22.22 9.10 -1.57
N ILE A 418 23.06 10.12 -1.63
CA ILE A 418 24.46 9.99 -2.05
C ILE A 418 25.24 9.15 -1.03
N THR A 419 25.11 9.46 0.27
CA THR A 419 25.72 8.69 1.36
C THR A 419 25.22 7.24 1.37
N ALA A 420 23.91 7.01 1.17
CA ALA A 420 23.36 5.66 1.10
C ALA A 420 23.94 4.88 -0.09
N GLN A 421 23.99 5.46 -1.29
CA GLN A 421 24.56 4.81 -2.48
C GLN A 421 26.03 4.45 -2.30
N ILE A 422 26.82 5.36 -1.73
CA ILE A 422 28.23 5.13 -1.42
C ILE A 422 28.37 3.99 -0.40
N THR A 423 27.55 4.01 0.66
CA THR A 423 27.56 2.99 1.72
C THR A 423 27.20 1.62 1.17
N THR A 424 26.12 1.49 0.39
CA THR A 424 25.73 0.21 -0.23
C THR A 424 26.84 -0.35 -1.11
N LYS A 425 27.51 0.50 -1.90
CA LYS A 425 28.61 0.05 -2.77
C LYS A 425 29.86 -0.36 -1.99
N LEU A 426 30.16 0.35 -0.92
CA LEU A 426 31.29 0.04 -0.05
C LEU A 426 31.04 -1.27 0.73
N VAL A 427 29.84 -1.45 1.26
CA VAL A 427 29.42 -2.69 1.96
C VAL A 427 29.37 -3.89 1.01
N HIS A 428 28.88 -3.71 -0.23
CA HIS A 428 28.92 -4.75 -1.25
C HIS A 428 30.34 -5.24 -1.50
N ARG A 429 31.31 -4.31 -1.61
CA ARG A 429 32.71 -4.68 -1.77
C ARG A 429 33.27 -5.40 -0.54
N CYS A 430 32.88 -5.00 0.67
CA CYS A 430 33.26 -5.71 1.91
C CYS A 430 32.74 -7.16 1.94
N LEU A 431 31.57 -7.43 1.34
CA LEU A 431 31.01 -8.78 1.21
C LEU A 431 31.76 -9.61 0.17
N GLU A 432 32.19 -9.01 -0.95
CA GLU A 432 32.93 -9.69 -2.01
C GLU A 432 34.41 -9.93 -1.65
N GLU A 433 35.06 -8.98 -0.97
CA GLU A 433 36.48 -9.00 -0.64
C GLU A 433 36.73 -9.12 0.87
N VAL A 434 36.98 -10.34 1.36
CA VAL A 434 37.16 -10.62 2.81
C VAL A 434 38.27 -9.77 3.47
N LYS A 435 39.31 -9.37 2.71
CA LYS A 435 40.45 -8.57 3.19
C LYS A 435 40.21 -7.06 3.16
N PHE A 436 39.16 -6.59 2.50
CA PHE A 436 38.85 -5.18 2.36
C PHE A 436 37.81 -4.80 3.42
N TYR A 437 38.23 -4.02 4.43
CA TYR A 437 37.35 -3.54 5.49
C TYR A 437 37.74 -2.12 5.93
N PRO A 438 37.15 -1.08 5.33
CA PRO A 438 37.52 0.31 5.60
C PRO A 438 36.76 0.83 6.84
N GLN A 439 37.17 0.36 8.02
CA GLN A 439 36.52 0.65 9.30
C GLN A 439 36.39 2.17 9.54
N LYS A 440 37.43 2.96 9.23
CA LYS A 440 37.41 4.41 9.47
C LYS A 440 36.40 5.12 8.58
N ALA A 441 36.30 4.72 7.32
CA ALA A 441 35.33 5.26 6.40
C ALA A 441 33.89 4.91 6.82
N LEU A 442 33.65 3.68 7.29
CA LEU A 442 32.34 3.27 7.80
C LEU A 442 31.92 4.05 9.04
N VAL A 443 32.85 4.30 9.98
CA VAL A 443 32.61 5.14 11.15
C VAL A 443 32.30 6.58 10.73
N GLN A 444 33.06 7.15 9.79
CA GLN A 444 32.82 8.50 9.28
C GLN A 444 31.46 8.63 8.58
N LEU A 445 31.03 7.60 7.85
CA LEU A 445 29.72 7.53 7.22
C LEU A 445 28.59 7.57 8.25
N LEU A 446 28.72 6.78 9.33
CA LEU A 446 27.77 6.76 10.42
C LEU A 446 27.72 8.10 11.17
N GLN A 447 28.88 8.72 11.46
CA GLN A 447 28.95 10.04 12.08
C GLN A 447 28.18 11.16 11.34
N THR A 448 27.82 10.97 10.07
CA THR A 448 26.94 11.91 9.36
C THR A 448 25.49 11.93 9.88
N GLN A 449 25.08 10.95 10.72
CA GLN A 449 23.72 10.80 11.31
C GLN A 449 22.57 10.77 10.29
N VAL A 450 22.91 10.51 9.03
CA VAL A 450 21.98 10.60 7.89
C VAL A 450 21.50 9.22 7.44
N LEU A 451 22.17 8.15 7.88
CA LEU A 451 21.89 6.77 7.50
C LEU A 451 20.86 6.12 8.44
N SER A 452 20.11 5.16 7.90
CA SER A 452 19.17 4.30 8.61
C SER A 452 19.40 2.84 8.22
N TYR A 453 18.90 1.91 9.03
CA TYR A 453 19.02 0.48 8.75
C TYR A 453 18.32 0.11 7.43
N SER A 454 17.14 0.66 7.17
CA SER A 454 16.38 0.43 5.92
C SER A 454 17.14 0.81 4.63
N LEU A 455 18.05 1.78 4.69
CA LEU A 455 18.84 2.21 3.55
C LEU A 455 20.09 1.33 3.33
N CYS A 456 20.60 0.69 4.37
CA CYS A 456 21.83 -0.12 4.30
C CYS A 456 21.83 -1.31 5.28
N PRO A 457 20.92 -2.30 5.11
CA PRO A 457 20.77 -3.40 6.06
C PRO A 457 22.04 -4.27 6.15
N ASP A 458 22.77 -4.39 5.04
CA ASP A 458 23.98 -5.18 4.94
C ASP A 458 25.14 -4.63 5.80
N LEU A 459 25.10 -3.36 6.20
CA LEU A 459 26.16 -2.75 7.01
C LEU A 459 26.27 -3.43 8.39
N VAL A 460 25.12 -3.60 9.07
CA VAL A 460 25.08 -4.26 10.38
C VAL A 460 25.39 -5.75 10.23
N ALA A 461 24.96 -6.39 9.14
CA ALA A 461 25.29 -7.78 8.85
C ALA A 461 26.81 -7.99 8.68
N VAL A 462 27.49 -7.10 7.94
CA VAL A 462 28.95 -7.13 7.80
C VAL A 462 29.63 -6.87 9.15
N ALA A 463 29.18 -5.88 9.92
CA ALA A 463 29.72 -5.58 11.25
C ALA A 463 29.58 -6.77 12.22
N LEU A 464 28.44 -7.46 12.22
CA LEU A 464 28.21 -8.70 12.98
C LEU A 464 29.16 -9.82 12.53
N SER A 465 29.35 -10.00 11.23
CA SER A 465 30.23 -11.05 10.69
C SER A 465 31.71 -10.84 11.03
N LYS A 466 32.13 -9.57 11.13
CA LYS A 466 33.50 -9.18 11.48
C LYS A 466 33.72 -9.00 12.98
N ALA A 467 32.66 -9.11 13.79
CA ALA A 467 32.67 -8.80 15.22
C ALA A 467 33.24 -7.41 15.54
N ASP A 468 32.89 -6.41 14.73
CA ASP A 468 33.29 -5.01 14.99
C ASP A 468 32.34 -4.37 16.02
N TYR A 469 32.70 -4.49 17.29
CA TYR A 469 31.89 -4.00 18.41
C TYR A 469 31.69 -2.48 18.41
N PHE A 470 32.70 -1.72 17.96
CA PHE A 470 32.60 -0.26 17.91
C PHE A 470 31.61 0.20 16.84
N LEU A 471 31.69 -0.40 15.65
CA LEU A 471 30.75 -0.10 14.57
C LEU A 471 29.32 -0.54 14.93
N LEU A 472 29.15 -1.67 15.61
CA LEU A 472 27.85 -2.12 16.11
C LEU A 472 27.27 -1.18 17.17
N GLN A 473 28.10 -0.70 18.10
CA GLN A 473 27.70 0.31 19.10
C GLN A 473 27.18 1.57 18.41
N LEU A 474 27.93 2.07 17.42
CA LEU A 474 27.55 3.28 16.68
C LEU A 474 26.27 3.07 15.86
N CYS A 475 26.08 1.90 15.24
CA CYS A 475 24.84 1.56 14.54
C CYS A 475 23.63 1.58 15.49
N LEU A 476 23.75 0.93 16.66
CA LEU A 476 22.67 0.88 17.66
C LEU A 476 22.30 2.27 18.19
N GLN A 477 23.27 3.17 18.32
CA GLN A 477 23.04 4.54 18.78
C GLN A 477 22.39 5.45 17.71
N GLN A 478 22.67 5.23 16.43
CA GLN A 478 22.33 6.18 15.36
C GLN A 478 21.18 5.72 14.46
N PHE A 479 20.95 4.42 14.32
CA PHE A 479 19.88 3.92 13.45
C PHE A 479 18.55 3.86 14.20
N PRO A 480 17.51 4.58 13.73
CA PRO A 480 16.21 4.62 14.41
C PRO A 480 15.34 3.38 14.14
N ASP A 481 15.70 2.55 13.15
CA ASP A 481 14.83 1.54 12.56
C ASP A 481 15.46 0.14 12.51
N ILE A 482 16.29 -0.21 13.50
CA ILE A 482 16.91 -1.54 13.59
C ILE A 482 15.85 -2.60 13.96
N PRO A 483 15.68 -3.67 13.17
CA PRO A 483 14.75 -4.76 13.49
C PRO A 483 15.17 -5.55 14.73
N GLU A 484 14.20 -6.05 15.49
CA GLU A 484 14.42 -6.78 16.74
C GLU A 484 15.25 -8.06 16.55
N ALA A 485 15.15 -8.70 15.39
CA ALA A 485 15.98 -9.85 15.02
C ALA A 485 17.48 -9.50 15.02
N VAL A 486 17.82 -8.30 14.52
CA VAL A 486 19.20 -7.81 14.42
C VAL A 486 19.68 -7.35 15.79
N THR A 487 18.85 -6.64 16.54
CA THR A 487 19.13 -6.26 17.95
C THR A 487 19.44 -7.49 18.80
N CYS A 488 18.66 -8.57 18.64
CA CYS A 488 18.89 -9.83 19.34
C CYS A 488 20.18 -10.54 18.86
N ALA A 489 20.55 -10.42 17.58
CA ALA A 489 21.82 -10.92 17.07
C ALA A 489 23.01 -10.17 17.68
N CYS A 490 22.93 -8.85 17.81
CA CYS A 490 23.90 -8.02 18.54
C CYS A 490 24.00 -8.46 20.01
N LEU A 491 22.86 -8.64 20.70
CA LEU A 491 22.80 -9.13 22.08
C LEU A 491 23.52 -10.46 22.24
N LYS A 492 23.26 -11.41 21.34
CA LYS A 492 23.88 -12.73 21.37
C LYS A 492 25.40 -12.64 21.19
N LEU A 493 25.87 -11.78 20.28
CA LEU A 493 27.30 -11.55 20.08
C LEU A 493 27.95 -10.94 21.32
N PHE A 494 27.34 -9.91 21.91
CA PHE A 494 27.86 -9.21 23.10
C PHE A 494 27.83 -10.06 24.38
N LEU A 495 26.88 -10.99 24.50
CA LEU A 495 26.87 -11.94 25.61
C LEU A 495 27.86 -13.10 25.43
N SER A 496 28.31 -13.37 24.18
CA SER A 496 29.23 -14.47 23.87
C SER A 496 30.70 -14.10 23.92
N VAL A 497 31.04 -12.81 23.84
CA VAL A 497 32.44 -12.34 23.84
C VAL A 497 33.09 -12.51 25.22
N SER A 498 34.36 -12.89 25.23
CA SER A 498 35.14 -12.98 26.48
C SER A 498 35.62 -11.59 26.90
N ASP A 499 35.76 -11.34 28.20
CA ASP A 499 36.23 -10.03 28.67
C ASP A 499 37.69 -9.74 28.29
N SER A 500 38.47 -10.76 27.92
CA SER A 500 39.84 -10.61 27.42
C SER A 500 39.89 -10.01 26.01
N ASP A 501 38.93 -10.37 25.15
CA ASP A 501 38.88 -9.92 23.75
C ASP A 501 38.41 -8.47 23.63
N LEU A 502 37.74 -7.95 24.66
CA LEU A 502 37.24 -6.58 24.69
C LEU A 502 38.31 -5.56 25.14
N GLN A 503 39.36 -5.97 25.86
CA GLN A 503 40.33 -5.05 26.48
C GLN A 503 41.02 -4.11 25.48
N ASP A 504 41.25 -4.57 24.26
CA ASP A 504 41.89 -3.80 23.18
C ASP A 504 40.92 -3.01 22.29
N VAL A 505 39.61 -3.08 22.55
CA VAL A 505 38.57 -2.43 21.73
C VAL A 505 38.29 -1.02 22.25
N THR A 506 38.43 -0.02 21.36
CA THR A 506 38.03 1.37 21.62
C THR A 506 36.50 1.49 21.55
N LEU A 507 35.83 1.48 22.70
CA LEU A 507 34.39 1.70 22.81
C LEU A 507 34.11 3.09 23.38
N ASP A 508 32.93 3.64 23.07
CA ASP A 508 32.42 4.80 23.78
C ASP A 508 31.87 4.34 25.13
N PHE A 509 32.54 4.73 26.22
CA PHE A 509 32.14 4.36 27.57
C PHE A 509 30.99 5.20 28.11
N GLY A 510 30.64 6.31 27.43
CA GLY A 510 29.64 7.27 27.89
C GLY A 510 29.78 7.55 29.39
N ASP A 511 28.66 7.47 30.10
CA ASP A 511 28.59 7.65 31.55
C ASP A 511 28.66 6.33 32.34
N VAL A 512 28.87 5.19 31.67
CA VAL A 512 28.86 3.85 32.31
C VAL A 512 29.97 3.73 33.36
N ALA A 513 31.10 4.41 33.14
CA ALA A 513 32.20 4.49 34.09
C ALA A 513 31.84 5.26 35.37
N CYS A 514 30.76 6.05 35.39
CA CYS A 514 30.36 6.90 36.52
C CYS A 514 29.61 6.12 37.60
N TYR A 515 29.07 4.93 37.29
CA TYR A 515 28.28 4.12 38.23
C TYR A 515 28.68 2.65 38.33
N ILE A 516 29.67 2.20 37.55
CA ILE A 516 30.32 0.90 37.71
C ILE A 516 31.64 1.11 38.43
N ASP A 517 31.77 0.56 39.64
CA ASP A 517 32.94 0.75 40.50
C ASP A 517 34.21 0.16 39.86
N ILE A 518 35.20 1.01 39.53
CA ILE A 518 36.50 0.59 39.00
C ILE A 518 37.48 0.36 40.18
N GLU A 519 38.03 -0.85 40.29
CA GLU A 519 39.13 -1.15 41.22
C GLU A 519 40.41 -0.38 40.78
N ASN A 520 40.68 0.79 41.38
CA ASN A 520 42.03 1.36 41.40
C ASN A 520 42.62 1.24 42.80
N GLN A 521 43.69 0.45 42.91
CA GLN A 521 44.47 0.26 44.12
C GLN A 521 45.11 1.58 44.57
N SER A 522 44.69 2.15 45.71
CA SER A 522 45.56 2.80 46.70
C SER A 522 44.76 3.21 47.96
N PRO A 523 45.41 3.31 49.15
CA PRO A 523 44.79 3.05 50.44
C PRO A 523 44.33 4.31 51.18
N GLN A 524 43.38 4.10 52.11
CA GLN A 524 43.00 4.95 53.24
C GLN A 524 42.28 6.28 52.91
N HIS A 525 41.02 6.41 53.33
CA HIS A 525 40.68 7.23 54.50
C HIS A 525 39.22 6.93 54.94
N THR A 526 39.10 6.45 56.17
CA THR A 526 37.86 6.26 56.91
C THR A 526 37.32 7.62 57.36
N GLU A 527 36.20 8.06 56.80
CA GLU A 527 35.33 9.06 57.44
C GLU A 527 33.88 8.58 57.33
N THR A 528 33.31 8.20 58.48
CA THR A 528 31.90 7.87 58.66
C THR A 528 31.05 9.13 58.63
N PRO A 529 30.01 9.28 57.78
CA PRO A 529 29.04 10.33 57.98
C PRO A 529 28.01 9.88 59.02
N GLU A 530 27.72 10.78 59.96
CA GLU A 530 26.78 10.60 61.06
C GLU A 530 25.36 10.33 60.54
N VAL A 531 24.79 9.19 60.94
CA VAL A 531 23.37 8.88 60.75
C VAL A 531 22.57 9.68 61.76
N VAL A 532 21.88 10.74 61.31
CA VAL A 532 20.86 11.42 62.11
C VAL A 532 19.62 10.53 62.16
N GLN A 533 19.41 9.87 63.29
CA GLN A 533 18.21 9.10 63.59
C GLN A 533 17.00 10.05 63.73
N ASN A 534 16.04 9.97 62.80
CA ASN A 534 14.67 10.39 63.08
C ASN A 534 13.92 9.20 63.72
N GLY A 535 13.46 9.43 64.96
CA GLY A 535 12.86 8.42 65.80
C GLY A 535 11.59 7.83 65.22
N PHE A 536 11.67 6.57 64.80
CA PHE A 536 10.53 5.66 64.72
C PHE A 536 11.04 4.23 64.95
N SER A 537 10.69 3.64 66.08
CA SER A 537 10.88 2.22 66.38
C SER A 537 9.52 1.52 66.27
N PRO A 538 9.29 0.61 65.30
CA PRO A 538 8.04 -0.13 65.27
C PRO A 538 8.07 -1.17 66.38
N GLY A 539 7.22 -0.97 67.38
CA GLY A 539 6.98 -1.91 68.46
C GLY A 539 6.44 -3.24 67.95
N LEU A 540 6.95 -4.30 68.56
CA LEU A 540 6.43 -5.66 68.53
C LEU A 540 4.90 -5.69 68.68
N LEU A 541 4.21 -6.29 67.71
CA LEU A 541 2.89 -6.87 67.91
C LEU A 541 2.90 -8.30 67.35
N GLU A 542 3.21 -9.23 68.25
CA GLU A 542 2.83 -10.64 68.17
C GLU A 542 1.31 -10.78 68.42
N ASN A 543 0.65 -11.67 67.66
CA ASN A 543 -0.25 -12.75 68.12
C ASN A 543 -1.09 -13.23 66.92
N SER A 544 -0.77 -14.37 66.30
CA SER A 544 -1.11 -15.77 66.66
C SER A 544 -2.46 -16.18 66.05
N CYS A 545 -2.61 -17.28 65.30
CA CYS A 545 -2.58 -18.70 65.71
C CYS A 545 -2.25 -19.63 64.50
N ASP A 546 -1.87 -20.91 64.60
CA ASP A 546 -1.03 -21.71 65.51
C ASP A 546 -0.84 -23.09 64.82
N LEU A 547 0.36 -23.67 64.92
CA LEU A 547 0.68 -25.08 65.30
C LEU A 547 2.09 -25.53 64.81
N PRO A 548 2.79 -26.41 65.57
CA PRO A 548 4.18 -26.19 66.02
C PRO A 548 5.20 -27.24 65.52
N LEU A 549 6.50 -26.97 65.70
CA LEU A 549 7.64 -27.91 65.99
C LEU A 549 9.03 -27.19 65.84
N PRO A 550 10.16 -27.76 66.36
CA PRO A 550 10.91 -27.44 67.59
C PRO A 550 12.11 -26.45 67.38
N PRO A 551 12.87 -26.05 68.44
CA PRO A 551 13.75 -24.89 68.36
C PRO A 551 15.09 -25.21 67.68
N VAL A 552 15.44 -24.43 66.64
CA VAL A 552 16.79 -24.40 66.08
C VAL A 552 17.38 -23.01 66.30
N LYS A 553 18.62 -23.04 66.79
CA LYS A 553 19.44 -21.93 67.29
C LYS A 553 19.61 -20.81 66.25
N SER A 554 19.53 -19.58 66.74
CA SER A 554 20.18 -18.36 66.24
C SER A 554 20.81 -18.44 64.84
N HIS A 555 20.04 -18.07 63.82
CA HIS A 555 20.61 -17.49 62.62
C HIS A 555 20.02 -16.10 62.46
N GLN A 556 20.88 -15.09 62.57
CA GLN A 556 20.63 -13.73 62.13
C GLN A 556 20.03 -13.78 60.71
N PRO A 557 19.06 -12.91 60.38
CA PRO A 557 18.66 -12.75 58.98
C PRO A 557 19.92 -12.37 58.17
N PRO A 558 20.14 -12.97 56.99
CA PRO A 558 21.30 -12.63 56.19
C PRO A 558 21.21 -11.14 55.85
N ALA A 559 22.16 -10.37 56.38
CA ALA A 559 22.41 -9.01 55.95
C ALA A 559 22.56 -9.01 54.42
N PHE A 560 21.98 -7.99 53.79
CA PHE A 560 22.21 -7.72 52.38
C PHE A 560 23.72 -7.65 52.15
N ASP A 561 24.25 -8.44 51.20
CA ASP A 561 25.63 -8.33 50.78
C ASP A 561 25.73 -7.07 49.91
N VAL A 562 26.05 -5.94 50.55
CA VAL A 562 26.04 -4.56 49.99
C VAL A 562 27.13 -4.34 48.92
N ASN A 563 28.01 -5.32 48.68
CA ASN A 563 29.11 -5.23 47.72
C ASN A 563 28.99 -6.27 46.60
N SER A 564 27.89 -6.28 45.83
CA SER A 564 27.82 -7.11 44.63
C SER A 564 28.70 -6.50 43.54
N LYS A 565 29.84 -7.14 43.24
CA LYS A 565 30.69 -6.78 42.09
C LYS A 565 29.87 -6.87 40.80
N CYS A 566 30.13 -5.97 39.84
CA CYS A 566 29.47 -6.03 38.53
C CYS A 566 29.75 -7.40 37.88
N PRO A 567 28.73 -8.13 37.39
CA PRO A 567 28.91 -9.45 36.80
C PRO A 567 29.55 -9.42 35.41
N VAL A 568 29.70 -8.23 34.82
CA VAL A 568 30.27 -8.00 33.48
C VAL A 568 31.34 -6.92 33.54
N SER A 569 32.27 -6.95 32.58
CA SER A 569 33.26 -5.89 32.39
C SER A 569 32.62 -4.55 31.96
N LEU A 570 33.31 -3.44 32.18
CA LEU A 570 32.86 -2.09 31.79
C LEU A 570 32.51 -2.00 30.30
N GLN A 571 33.33 -2.61 29.44
CA GLN A 571 33.14 -2.64 27.98
C GLN A 571 31.88 -3.40 27.59
N LYS A 572 31.66 -4.58 28.19
CA LYS A 572 30.45 -5.37 27.96
C LYS A 572 29.21 -4.65 28.49
N ALA A 573 29.31 -3.97 29.64
CA ALA A 573 28.23 -3.15 30.19
C ALA A 573 27.81 -2.02 29.23
N ALA A 574 28.77 -1.32 28.62
CA ALA A 574 28.48 -0.28 27.63
C ALA A 574 27.69 -0.83 26.44
N LEU A 575 28.12 -1.95 25.87
CA LEU A 575 27.44 -2.61 24.75
C LEU A 575 26.03 -3.12 25.11
N LEU A 576 25.86 -3.67 26.31
CA LEU A 576 24.56 -4.15 26.78
C LEU A 576 23.59 -3.00 27.05
N ASN A 577 24.08 -1.85 27.52
CA ASN A 577 23.23 -0.68 27.74
C ASN A 577 22.67 -0.12 26.43
N GLU A 578 23.42 -0.15 25.33
CA GLU A 578 22.88 0.23 24.01
C GLU A 578 21.69 -0.64 23.58
N ILE A 579 21.71 -1.92 23.93
CA ILE A 579 20.59 -2.82 23.64
C ILE A 579 19.39 -2.47 24.51
N LEU A 580 19.61 -2.19 25.80
CA LEU A 580 18.53 -1.79 26.71
C LEU A 580 17.88 -0.46 26.30
N LEU A 581 18.66 0.43 25.66
CA LEU A 581 18.21 1.73 25.14
C LEU A 581 17.50 1.63 23.78
N SER A 582 17.69 0.53 23.04
CA SER A 582 17.07 0.35 21.72
C SER A 582 15.55 0.29 21.80
N SER A 583 14.87 0.88 20.82
CA SER A 583 13.41 0.78 20.69
C SER A 583 13.01 -0.62 20.21
N TYR A 584 12.02 -1.23 20.86
CA TYR A 584 11.54 -2.56 20.51
C TYR A 584 10.03 -2.69 20.63
N SER A 585 9.45 -3.64 19.89
CA SER A 585 8.12 -4.17 20.13
C SER A 585 8.20 -5.55 20.79
N GLU A 586 7.53 -5.73 21.94
CA GLU A 586 7.51 -6.98 22.70
C GLU A 586 7.12 -8.18 21.83
N THR A 587 6.12 -8.01 20.97
CA THR A 587 5.58 -9.06 20.08
C THR A 587 6.60 -9.57 19.07
N PHE A 588 7.52 -8.71 18.60
CA PHE A 588 8.52 -9.04 17.60
C PHE A 588 9.86 -9.44 18.22
N LEU A 589 10.18 -8.92 19.41
CA LEU A 589 11.40 -9.27 20.14
C LEU A 589 11.32 -10.66 20.79
N LEU A 590 10.17 -11.00 21.40
CA LEU A 590 10.00 -12.23 22.19
C LEU A 590 10.36 -13.53 21.44
N PRO A 591 9.98 -13.73 20.15
CA PRO A 591 10.38 -14.92 19.40
C PRO A 591 11.90 -15.07 19.27
N HIS A 592 12.61 -13.96 19.05
CA HIS A 592 14.06 -13.96 18.84
C HIS A 592 14.85 -14.16 20.15
N LEU A 593 14.33 -13.63 21.27
CA LEU A 593 14.96 -13.83 22.58
C LEU A 593 15.04 -15.31 22.98
N LYS A 594 14.12 -16.16 22.50
CA LYS A 594 14.14 -17.61 22.75
C LYS A 594 15.38 -18.33 22.21
N ASP A 595 16.10 -17.71 21.27
CA ASP A 595 17.33 -18.26 20.68
C ASP A 595 18.58 -18.05 21.53
N LEU A 596 18.45 -17.38 22.69
CA LEU A 596 19.53 -17.22 23.68
C LEU A 596 19.74 -18.52 24.48
N SER A 597 21.00 -18.81 24.79
CA SER A 597 21.35 -19.98 25.62
C SER A 597 21.16 -19.70 27.11
N ALA A 598 20.92 -20.76 27.90
CA ALA A 598 20.80 -20.65 29.36
C ALA A 598 21.90 -19.82 30.05
N PRO A 599 23.21 -19.99 29.77
CA PRO A 599 24.25 -19.18 30.41
C PRO A 599 24.19 -17.70 30.00
N GLN A 600 23.84 -17.40 28.74
CA GLN A 600 23.67 -16.01 28.26
C GLN A 600 22.50 -15.33 28.98
N VAL A 601 21.37 -16.03 29.10
CA VAL A 601 20.18 -15.52 29.83
C VAL A 601 20.51 -15.29 31.31
N MET A 602 21.24 -16.21 31.94
CA MET A 602 21.65 -16.07 33.34
C MET A 602 22.59 -14.88 33.56
N LEU A 603 23.60 -14.70 32.69
CA LEU A 603 24.51 -13.55 32.77
C LEU A 603 23.76 -12.23 32.59
N PHE A 604 22.85 -12.16 31.62
CA PHE A 604 22.11 -10.94 31.33
C PHE A 604 21.11 -10.59 32.44
N LEU A 605 20.40 -11.58 33.00
CA LEU A 605 19.54 -11.39 34.18
C LEU A 605 20.33 -10.94 35.42
N GLN A 606 21.55 -11.48 35.64
CA GLN A 606 22.42 -11.03 36.72
C GLN A 606 22.87 -9.58 36.53
N TYR A 607 23.19 -9.18 35.31
CA TYR A 607 23.56 -7.81 34.99
C TYR A 607 22.41 -6.83 35.21
N MET A 608 21.20 -7.12 34.71
CA MET A 608 20.03 -6.26 34.93
C MET A 608 19.65 -6.18 36.41
N LYS A 609 19.79 -7.29 37.16
CA LYS A 609 19.64 -7.27 38.61
C LYS A 609 20.66 -6.31 39.26
N TYR A 610 21.92 -6.35 38.85
CA TYR A 610 22.95 -5.43 39.34
C TYR A 610 22.58 -3.96 39.06
N LEU A 611 22.15 -3.64 37.83
CA LEU A 611 21.67 -2.29 37.48
C LEU A 611 20.53 -1.84 38.38
N TYR A 612 19.53 -2.71 38.60
CA TYR A 612 18.42 -2.40 39.49
C TYR A 612 18.87 -2.11 40.93
N VAL A 613 19.79 -2.92 41.48
CA VAL A 613 20.30 -2.72 42.85
C VAL A 613 21.00 -1.37 42.95
N LYS A 614 21.81 -0.98 41.96
CA LYS A 614 22.44 0.35 41.89
C LYS A 614 21.41 1.48 41.89
N TYR A 615 20.29 1.33 41.17
CA TYR A 615 19.18 2.29 41.20
C TYR A 615 18.53 2.44 42.58
N SER A 616 18.50 1.37 43.38
CA SER A 616 17.94 1.39 44.74
C SER A 616 18.86 2.05 45.78
N GLU A 617 20.16 2.18 45.46
CA GLU A 617 21.15 2.88 46.31
C GLU A 617 21.13 4.38 46.07
N THR A 618 20.75 4.83 44.87
CA THR A 618 20.68 6.26 44.52
C THR A 618 19.37 6.91 44.98
N VAL A 619 19.48 7.99 45.77
CA VAL A 619 18.34 8.73 46.37
C VAL A 619 17.33 9.25 45.33
N ASN A 620 17.78 9.53 44.10
CA ASN A 620 16.95 10.10 43.03
C ASN A 620 16.47 9.08 42.00
N THR A 621 16.75 7.77 42.15
CA THR A 621 16.41 6.72 41.16
C THR A 621 16.94 7.00 39.73
N GLU A 622 17.95 7.85 39.61
CA GLU A 622 18.62 8.21 38.35
C GLU A 622 20.12 7.94 38.52
N LEU A 623 20.70 7.15 37.62
CA LEU A 623 22.16 7.00 37.55
C LEU A 623 22.75 8.24 36.85
N PRO A 624 23.99 8.63 37.20
CA PRO A 624 24.64 9.76 36.55
C PRO A 624 24.87 9.48 35.05
N GLY A 625 24.28 10.30 34.17
CA GLY A 625 24.58 10.28 32.73
C GLY A 625 23.42 10.69 31.80
N GLU A 626 23.74 11.00 30.53
CA GLU A 626 22.76 11.33 29.48
C GLU A 626 22.21 10.07 28.76
N ARG A 627 23.00 8.98 28.71
CA ARG A 627 22.63 7.73 28.02
C ARG A 627 22.64 6.53 28.96
N VAL A 628 21.63 6.45 29.81
CA VAL A 628 21.51 5.41 30.84
C VAL A 628 20.15 4.70 30.74
N PRO A 629 20.08 3.35 30.76
CA PRO A 629 18.81 2.62 30.75
C PRO A 629 17.97 2.90 31.99
N THR A 630 16.74 3.37 31.83
CA THR A 630 15.82 3.67 32.94
C THR A 630 15.44 2.44 33.76
N VAL A 631 14.99 2.63 35.01
CA VAL A 631 14.50 1.54 35.88
C VAL A 631 13.38 0.74 35.20
N ASN A 632 12.48 1.42 34.49
CA ASN A 632 11.37 0.79 33.78
C ASN A 632 11.88 -0.10 32.64
N GLN A 633 12.79 0.41 31.80
CA GLN A 633 13.42 -0.41 30.74
C GLN A 633 14.10 -1.66 31.31
N VAL A 634 14.83 -1.52 32.43
CA VAL A 634 15.47 -2.68 33.08
C VAL A 634 14.43 -3.70 33.55
N LEU A 635 13.31 -3.26 34.13
CA LEU A 635 12.22 -4.14 34.55
C LEU A 635 11.51 -4.82 33.37
N ASP A 636 11.26 -4.07 32.29
CA ASP A 636 10.63 -4.58 31.07
C ASP A 636 11.51 -5.63 30.38
N TRP A 637 12.82 -5.44 30.35
CA TRP A 637 13.75 -6.46 29.83
C TRP A 637 13.85 -7.69 30.74
N ILE A 638 13.76 -7.52 32.07
CA ILE A 638 13.67 -8.66 33.01
C ILE A 638 12.38 -9.45 32.76
N SER A 639 11.22 -8.79 32.61
CA SER A 639 9.95 -9.47 32.36
C SER A 639 9.99 -10.23 31.03
N LEU A 640 10.46 -9.59 29.95
CA LEU A 640 10.59 -10.22 28.63
C LEU A 640 11.49 -11.45 28.62
N LEU A 641 12.64 -11.41 29.32
CA LEU A 641 13.52 -12.57 29.41
C LEU A 641 12.92 -13.70 30.24
N LEU A 642 12.20 -13.37 31.32
CA LEU A 642 11.49 -14.36 32.11
C LEU A 642 10.37 -15.01 31.27
N ASP A 643 9.61 -14.25 30.50
CA ASP A 643 8.55 -14.75 29.62
C ASP A 643 9.10 -15.63 28.49
N ALA A 644 10.25 -15.25 27.91
CA ALA A 644 10.90 -16.03 26.86
C ALA A 644 11.47 -17.37 27.38
N HIS A 645 12.02 -17.39 28.60
CA HIS A 645 12.83 -18.51 29.11
C HIS A 645 12.31 -19.15 30.41
N PHE A 646 11.06 -18.91 30.82
CA PHE A 646 10.51 -19.39 32.09
C PHE A 646 10.73 -20.90 32.31
N THR A 647 10.34 -21.73 31.34
CA THR A 647 10.49 -23.19 31.45
C THR A 647 11.96 -23.61 31.57
N LEU A 648 12.86 -22.97 30.83
CA LEU A 648 14.30 -23.25 30.86
C LEU A 648 14.92 -22.87 32.22
N LEU A 649 14.55 -21.70 32.74
CA LEU A 649 15.04 -21.19 34.02
C LEU A 649 14.54 -22.03 35.21
N VAL A 650 13.30 -22.49 35.20
CA VAL A 650 12.75 -23.34 36.27
C VAL A 650 13.46 -24.70 36.33
N MET A 651 13.85 -25.25 35.17
CA MET A 651 14.56 -26.52 35.07
C MET A 651 16.06 -26.42 35.41
N THR A 652 16.63 -25.21 35.38
CA THR A 652 18.05 -24.98 35.65
C THR A 652 18.31 -24.80 37.15
N PRO A 653 19.11 -25.65 37.81
CA PRO A 653 19.31 -25.58 39.26
C PRO A 653 20.02 -24.28 39.71
N GLU A 654 20.93 -23.76 38.89
CA GLU A 654 21.67 -22.51 39.13
C GLU A 654 20.76 -21.28 39.12
N ALA A 655 19.67 -21.31 38.35
CA ALA A 655 18.70 -20.22 38.26
C ALA A 655 17.80 -20.11 39.50
N ARG A 656 17.63 -21.18 40.29
CA ARG A 656 16.74 -21.19 41.46
C ARG A 656 17.13 -20.13 42.49
N GLY A 657 18.42 -19.92 42.73
CA GLY A 657 18.92 -18.89 43.64
C GLY A 657 18.56 -17.49 43.17
N LEU A 658 18.80 -17.21 41.88
CA LEU A 658 18.48 -15.93 41.25
C LEU A 658 16.97 -15.66 41.23
N LEU A 659 16.15 -16.63 40.82
CA LEU A 659 14.68 -16.54 40.79
C LEU A 659 14.08 -16.34 42.19
N THR A 660 14.58 -17.06 43.20
CA THR A 660 14.11 -16.89 44.59
C THR A 660 14.44 -15.49 45.10
N HIS A 661 15.61 -14.97 44.72
CA HIS A 661 16.02 -13.61 45.06
C HIS A 661 15.14 -12.57 44.34
N LEU A 662 14.94 -12.70 43.03
CA LEU A 662 14.04 -11.82 42.25
C LEU A 662 12.61 -11.84 42.81
N HIS A 663 12.09 -13.01 43.18
CA HIS A 663 10.75 -13.11 43.77
C HIS A 663 10.65 -12.41 45.14
N LYS A 664 11.61 -12.65 46.04
CA LYS A 664 11.66 -11.93 47.34
C LYS A 664 11.75 -10.42 47.11
N PHE A 665 12.52 -10.03 46.12
CA PHE A 665 12.75 -8.64 45.75
C PHE A 665 11.50 -7.94 45.20
N VAL A 666 10.83 -8.55 44.20
CA VAL A 666 9.56 -8.06 43.67
C VAL A 666 8.52 -7.95 44.78
N ARG A 667 8.48 -8.92 45.70
CA ARG A 667 7.59 -8.85 46.87
C ARG A 667 7.90 -7.67 47.79
N SER A 668 9.17 -7.34 48.03
CA SER A 668 9.53 -6.12 48.77
C SER A 668 9.16 -4.84 48.03
N GLN A 669 9.35 -4.79 46.71
CA GLN A 669 8.98 -3.63 45.89
C GLN A 669 7.46 -3.40 45.87
N VAL A 670 6.67 -4.45 45.64
CA VAL A 670 5.19 -4.37 45.70
C VAL A 670 4.73 -3.89 47.07
N LYS A 671 5.36 -4.37 48.16
CA LYS A 671 5.05 -3.89 49.51
C LYS A 671 5.38 -2.39 49.65
N PHE A 672 6.58 -1.96 49.22
CA PHE A 672 6.99 -0.57 49.27
C PHE A 672 6.03 0.35 48.50
N TYR A 673 5.72 0.03 47.24
CA TYR A 673 4.78 0.80 46.43
C TYR A 673 3.36 0.80 47.01
N SER A 674 2.92 -0.30 47.64
CA SER A 674 1.62 -0.34 48.32
C SER A 674 1.57 0.51 49.59
N GLU A 675 2.69 0.70 50.29
CA GLU A 675 2.76 1.65 51.40
C GLU A 675 2.84 3.09 50.88
N LEU A 676 3.59 3.34 49.80
CA LEU A 676 3.68 4.65 49.15
C LEU A 676 2.31 5.11 48.61
N SER A 677 1.53 4.21 48.01
CA SER A 677 0.18 4.54 47.50
C SER A 677 -0.80 4.94 48.61
N LYS A 678 -0.60 4.44 49.85
CA LYS A 678 -1.41 4.89 51.00
C LYS A 678 -1.09 6.34 51.37
N ILE A 679 0.17 6.76 51.18
CA ILE A 679 0.64 8.12 51.48
C ILE A 679 0.27 9.08 50.34
N GLU A 680 0.16 8.60 49.10
CA GLU A 680 -0.19 9.41 47.93
C GLU A 680 -1.49 10.20 48.10
N GLY A 681 -2.56 9.56 48.61
CA GLY A 681 -3.83 10.25 48.88
C GLY A 681 -3.71 11.37 49.92
N SER A 682 -2.83 11.19 50.91
CA SER A 682 -2.52 12.22 51.92
C SER A 682 -1.71 13.37 51.32
N ILE A 683 -0.76 13.09 50.43
CA ILE A 683 0.05 14.09 49.73
C ILE A 683 -0.79 14.89 48.72
N GLN A 684 -1.68 14.24 47.96
CA GLN A 684 -2.62 14.94 47.07
C GLN A 684 -3.57 15.86 47.86
N GLY A 685 -4.01 15.42 49.05
CA GLY A 685 -4.76 16.27 49.98
C GLY A 685 -3.99 17.51 50.42
N LEU A 686 -2.69 17.36 50.73
CA LEU A 686 -1.80 18.48 51.07
C LEU A 686 -1.56 19.42 49.88
N HIS A 687 -1.44 18.89 48.65
CA HIS A 687 -1.26 19.70 47.43
C HIS A 687 -2.52 20.50 47.04
N GLN A 688 -3.71 20.04 47.43
CA GLN A 688 -4.98 20.75 47.23
C GLN A 688 -5.21 21.88 48.24
N VAL A 689 -4.41 21.95 49.31
CA VAL A 689 -4.38 23.10 50.21
C VAL A 689 -3.70 24.25 49.46
N LYS A 690 -4.49 25.09 48.78
CA LYS A 690 -4.01 26.38 48.28
C LYS A 690 -3.52 27.20 49.47
N PRO A 691 -2.37 27.91 49.38
CA PRO A 691 -2.02 28.91 50.36
C PRO A 691 -3.09 30.01 50.29
N LEU A 692 -4.03 30.00 51.23
CA LEU A 692 -4.97 31.09 51.38
C LEU A 692 -4.20 32.27 51.95
N SER A 693 -4.01 33.30 51.13
CA SER A 693 -3.50 34.60 51.55
C SER A 693 -4.49 35.23 52.55
N TYR A 694 -4.35 34.92 53.82
CA TYR A 694 -4.97 35.67 54.91
C TYR A 694 -3.89 36.19 55.85
N ASP A 695 -3.86 37.51 56.02
CA ASP A 695 -3.09 38.25 57.03
C ASP A 695 -3.61 37.97 58.46
N SER A 696 -3.78 36.71 58.84
CA SER A 696 -4.07 36.32 60.23
C SER A 696 -3.01 35.34 60.73
N ARG A 697 -2.46 35.62 61.92
CA ARG A 697 -1.30 34.90 62.47
C ARG A 697 -1.57 33.44 62.84
N TYR A 698 -2.82 32.99 62.78
CA TYR A 698 -3.22 31.63 63.13
C TYR A 698 -4.42 31.19 62.29
N SER A 699 -4.29 30.03 61.64
CA SER A 699 -5.37 29.25 61.04
C SER A 699 -5.40 27.85 61.67
N ILE A 700 -6.59 27.25 61.76
CA ILE A 700 -6.75 25.85 62.16
C ILE A 700 -7.24 25.09 60.94
N GLU A 701 -6.38 24.26 60.37
CA GLU A 701 -6.69 23.39 59.24
C GLU A 701 -6.92 21.96 59.74
N VAL A 702 -8.04 21.37 59.35
CA VAL A 702 -8.40 19.99 59.74
C VAL A 702 -8.01 19.06 58.61
N ILE A 703 -6.85 18.41 58.76
CA ILE A 703 -6.41 17.36 57.86
C ILE A 703 -7.10 16.06 58.28
N LYS A 704 -7.92 15.49 57.40
CA LYS A 704 -8.47 14.14 57.58
C LYS A 704 -7.53 13.15 56.90
N LEU A 705 -6.76 12.43 57.72
CA LEU A 705 -5.99 11.27 57.29
C LEU A 705 -6.95 10.07 57.23
N PHE A 706 -7.00 9.39 56.09
CA PHE A 706 -7.79 8.17 55.88
C PHE A 706 -6.86 6.96 55.80
#